data_AF-A0A936YZY7-F1
#
_entry.id   AF-A0A936YZY7-F1
#
_cell.length_a   1.000
_cell.length_b   1.000
_cell.length_c   1.000
_cell.angle_alpha   90.00
_cell.angle_beta   90.00
_cell.angle_gamma   90.00
#
_symmetry.space_group_name_H-M   'P 1'
#
loop_
_entity.id
_entity.type
_entity.pdbx_description
1 polymer ?
#
loop_
_entity_poly.entity_id
_entity_poly.type
_entity_poly.pdbx_seq_one_letter_code
_entity_poly.pdbx_strand_id
1 'polypeptide(L)'
;MFAPGKETGFLRDADLPPLGTSAKVGGRLLDGTESAIAKAVDGVREFVVKELEDALGEFDYAALCEKSLGEALQAMAQTVGASVPPAPQKAFMVPVEFAETGRPLAKREDDIGRVLSGIESVDGRDWLQVMLTGVTNQLQSDHEDPDDIEAITGAIRRQSEHPGTQIRQFLDFLEDEAMARVRMQVCMRIMDAVAAQSPRAGFKSYVRSVRDAFEAFAGHEGDPLPLEVGRVYGVANDTDLAEQLRKALFYQCLPVWCEGSVQLFERRIDPQQNQPTVREVSYRFRVNGIKPETGRSAFEARLKGLEERLLDSPATVENVKRHVAELVFLYLVLPPSIHEEAKGDVRTRAAAVAAALKDDPLHEITRIHRSLLSRVHVMEEIAREMVQLLKRKSTSFVTLANRAADKLYISIQKDIFEWPVVRGLASEKEEVLKKSEGGPDTVAWFSRIRVSREPWPSSVASIWVETNLQERSLTVTGEPHEVTIGKSLDLPVLPVRLVPYLWRDDAWLPAVPDAGLFDTGRGVDLEYSLRPLTLTKRKDNEKALAEQLRAATVAAMGVLLYVVLFELALRAKAARPGLTMTLVRLQHSGKQKDRESDAQDGNTAIYALSQALEKALARELPVKLQGITTLNDADDSAHWRKRGSLAALLGGQPVRFAQEGSLDKVAVLSYVTRPCDVHPAYPASDGHLFVSRTYLADSEGGQTLLKVGQMLSRRVDSRKDFGIPHLILEQIAQLRKAGYQHILMLSHHYGNRHRGRAAERHSPHATLEFLDEATTRFDDVFIYPLRRDVFPATRLRPRDAMESAFEVLRYDAHQKMYQEGAANILRSLRPIYTFATLHVVGDESRPQSGFCTYFFDSEHRIANFGLQESTRANILGTNEADAKRRSLVSVLRAIHFMESEKPSDKNRLLPVLDPFDWATPTRTAAAGELEVVSRRGGRTILLSLPALLWNVTRVLHKEKVGDE
;
A
#
# COMPACT_ATOMS: atom_id res chain seq x y z
N MET A 1 -37.97 -5.37 4.16
CA MET A 1 -38.32 -3.94 4.05
C MET A 1 -37.00 -3.15 4.02
N PHE A 2 -36.38 -2.98 2.84
CA PHE A 2 -35.09 -2.27 2.67
C PHE A 2 -35.22 -1.08 1.70
N ALA A 3 -36.44 -0.71 1.32
CA ALA A 3 -36.67 0.42 0.45
C ALA A 3 -36.39 1.75 1.21
N PRO A 4 -35.71 2.72 0.57
CA PRO A 4 -35.53 4.06 1.12
C PRO A 4 -36.89 4.71 1.32
N GLY A 5 -37.09 5.23 2.52
CA GLY A 5 -38.23 6.04 2.92
C GLY A 5 -37.76 7.10 3.91
N LYS A 6 -38.62 8.06 4.24
CA LYS A 6 -38.29 9.09 5.24
C LYS A 6 -37.87 8.48 6.57
N GLU A 7 -38.45 7.33 6.93
CA GLU A 7 -38.19 6.61 8.17
C GLU A 7 -37.58 5.21 7.99
N THR A 8 -37.19 4.83 6.78
CA THR A 8 -36.73 3.45 6.49
C THR A 8 -35.53 3.44 5.56
N GLY A 9 -34.50 2.66 5.88
CA GLY A 9 -33.42 2.35 4.93
C GLY A 9 -32.04 2.13 5.54
N PHE A 10 -31.21 1.32 4.87
CA PHE A 10 -29.90 0.91 5.38
C PHE A 10 -28.86 2.03 5.39
N LEU A 11 -28.91 2.94 4.41
CA LEU A 11 -28.00 4.11 4.32
C LEU A 11 -28.73 5.42 4.63
N ARG A 12 -29.93 5.36 5.24
CA ARG A 12 -30.80 6.54 5.45
C ARG A 12 -30.09 7.65 6.23
N ASP A 13 -29.40 7.26 7.30
CA ASP A 13 -28.76 8.18 8.25
C ASP A 13 -27.30 8.51 7.85
N ALA A 14 -26.89 8.10 6.65
CA ALA A 14 -25.55 8.36 6.14
C ALA A 14 -25.51 9.71 5.41
N ASP A 15 -24.93 10.73 6.07
CA ASP A 15 -24.72 12.03 5.47
C ASP A 15 -23.72 11.97 4.31
N LEU A 16 -24.05 12.67 3.22
CA LEU A 16 -23.13 12.83 2.10
C LEU A 16 -21.97 13.75 2.51
N PRO A 17 -20.71 13.31 2.38
CA PRO A 17 -19.57 14.12 2.78
C PRO A 17 -19.44 15.39 1.93
N PRO A 18 -18.70 16.41 2.39
CA PRO A 18 -18.37 17.59 1.59
C PRO A 18 -17.69 17.29 0.25
N LEU A 19 -17.67 18.27 -0.65
CA LEU A 19 -17.07 18.14 -1.99
C LEU A 19 -15.63 17.62 -1.93
N GLY A 20 -15.26 16.68 -2.80
CA GLY A 20 -13.90 16.12 -2.89
C GLY A 20 -13.48 15.23 -1.73
N THR A 21 -14.39 14.92 -0.80
CA THR A 21 -14.10 14.12 0.39
C THR A 21 -14.90 12.82 0.44
N SER A 22 -14.46 11.90 1.29
CA SER A 22 -15.09 10.60 1.47
C SER A 22 -15.46 10.39 2.93
N ALA A 23 -16.64 9.81 3.16
CA ALA A 23 -17.06 9.32 4.47
C ALA A 23 -16.89 7.80 4.54
N LYS A 24 -16.66 7.27 5.74
CA LYS A 24 -16.67 5.85 6.04
C LYS A 24 -17.73 5.55 7.08
N VAL A 25 -18.45 4.45 6.90
CA VAL A 25 -19.51 3.98 7.81
C VAL A 25 -19.43 2.47 7.99
N GLY A 26 -19.90 1.95 9.12
CA GLY A 26 -20.20 0.52 9.29
C GLY A 26 -19.90 -0.05 10.68
N GLY A 27 -19.20 0.69 11.53
CA GLY A 27 -18.94 0.29 12.91
C GLY A 27 -19.95 0.85 13.91
N ARG A 28 -20.47 2.07 13.68
CA ARG A 28 -21.37 2.77 14.59
C ARG A 28 -22.76 2.16 14.61
N LEU A 29 -23.22 1.81 15.81
CA LEU A 29 -24.61 1.46 16.07
C LEU A 29 -25.37 2.71 16.50
N LEU A 30 -26.67 2.74 16.25
CA LEU A 30 -27.54 3.80 16.77
C LEU A 30 -27.75 3.57 18.27
N ASP A 31 -27.66 4.62 19.07
CA ASP A 31 -27.77 4.53 20.53
C ASP A 31 -29.07 3.80 20.94
N GLY A 32 -28.95 2.80 21.81
CA GLY A 32 -30.07 2.00 22.29
C GLY A 32 -30.47 0.84 21.37
N THR A 33 -29.78 0.63 20.25
CA THR A 33 -30.03 -0.50 19.34
C THR A 33 -29.16 -1.74 19.62
N GLU A 34 -28.23 -1.66 20.57
CA GLU A 34 -27.25 -2.70 20.86
C GLU A 34 -27.90 -4.03 21.27
N SER A 35 -28.88 -3.97 22.17
CA SER A 35 -29.62 -5.16 22.63
C SER A 35 -30.46 -5.77 21.51
N ALA A 36 -31.09 -4.93 20.68
CA ALA A 36 -31.86 -5.39 19.53
C ALA A 36 -30.97 -6.09 18.49
N ILE A 37 -29.78 -5.55 18.24
CA ILE A 37 -28.79 -6.15 17.33
C ILE A 37 -28.26 -7.46 17.89
N ALA A 38 -27.94 -7.52 19.19
CA ALA A 38 -27.52 -8.76 19.84
C ALA A 38 -28.57 -9.87 19.66
N LYS A 39 -29.84 -9.57 19.98
CA LYS A 39 -30.96 -10.49 19.80
C LYS A 39 -31.15 -10.91 18.33
N ALA A 40 -30.97 -10.00 17.38
CA ALA A 40 -31.09 -10.30 15.96
C ALA A 40 -29.95 -11.21 15.47
N VAL A 41 -28.71 -10.97 15.89
CA VAL A 41 -27.57 -11.83 15.56
C VAL A 41 -27.72 -13.21 16.17
N ASP A 42 -28.16 -13.30 17.43
CA ASP A 42 -28.47 -14.58 18.08
C ASP A 42 -29.58 -15.33 17.32
N GLY A 43 -30.64 -14.63 16.90
CA GLY A 43 -31.70 -15.23 16.09
C GLY A 43 -31.21 -15.74 14.73
N VAL A 44 -30.30 -15.03 14.05
CA VAL A 44 -29.66 -15.52 12.81
C VAL A 44 -28.81 -16.76 13.09
N ARG A 45 -28.06 -16.76 14.19
CA ARG A 45 -27.25 -17.92 14.59
C ARG A 45 -28.12 -19.13 14.89
N GLU A 46 -29.18 -18.98 15.68
CA GLU A 46 -30.13 -20.04 15.99
C GLU A 46 -30.78 -20.61 14.72
N PHE A 47 -31.17 -19.74 13.79
CA PHE A 47 -31.68 -20.16 12.49
C PHE A 47 -30.65 -20.98 11.71
N VAL A 48 -29.40 -20.49 11.59
CA VAL A 48 -28.32 -21.20 10.90
C VAL A 48 -28.02 -22.56 11.57
N VAL A 49 -27.95 -22.60 12.90
CA VAL A 49 -27.72 -23.84 13.65
C VAL A 49 -28.80 -24.87 13.33
N LYS A 50 -30.07 -24.44 13.35
CA LYS A 50 -31.20 -25.31 13.02
C LYS A 50 -31.15 -25.79 11.57
N GLU A 51 -30.92 -24.92 10.60
CA GLU A 51 -30.81 -25.32 9.19
C GLU A 51 -29.64 -26.29 8.96
N LEU A 52 -28.51 -26.09 9.64
CA LEU A 52 -27.39 -27.03 9.59
C LEU A 52 -27.75 -28.39 10.20
N GLU A 53 -28.50 -28.42 11.29
CA GLU A 53 -28.98 -29.66 11.91
C GLU A 53 -30.01 -30.39 11.04
N ASP A 54 -30.96 -29.66 10.46
CA ASP A 54 -31.99 -30.21 9.57
C ASP A 54 -31.37 -30.75 8.27
N ALA A 55 -30.38 -30.06 7.71
CA ALA A 55 -29.74 -30.44 6.45
C ALA A 55 -28.67 -31.53 6.61
N LEU A 56 -27.92 -31.54 7.71
CA LEU A 56 -26.78 -32.44 7.90
C LEU A 56 -27.06 -33.60 8.86
N GLY A 57 -27.98 -33.48 9.81
CA GLY A 57 -28.27 -34.52 10.80
C GLY A 57 -27.01 -35.01 11.55
N GLU A 58 -26.79 -36.32 11.60
CA GLU A 58 -25.59 -36.96 12.21
C GLU A 58 -24.34 -36.93 11.29
N PHE A 59 -24.14 -35.86 10.53
CA PHE A 59 -23.00 -35.74 9.64
C PHE A 59 -21.67 -35.66 10.41
N ASP A 60 -20.65 -36.41 9.94
CA ASP A 60 -19.29 -36.31 10.49
C ASP A 60 -18.59 -35.05 9.97
N TYR A 61 -18.54 -33.99 10.78
CA TYR A 61 -17.84 -32.75 10.44
C TYR A 61 -16.34 -32.93 10.13
N ALA A 62 -15.71 -34.03 10.56
CA ALA A 62 -14.34 -34.34 10.16
C ALA A 62 -14.21 -34.68 8.67
N ALA A 63 -15.30 -35.06 8.00
CA ALA A 63 -15.36 -35.37 6.57
C ALA A 63 -15.35 -34.11 5.67
N LEU A 64 -15.64 -32.92 6.23
CA LEU A 64 -15.45 -31.65 5.51
C LEU A 64 -13.98 -31.27 5.36
N CYS A 65 -13.10 -31.86 6.17
CA CYS A 65 -11.70 -31.49 6.25
C CYS A 65 -10.82 -32.46 5.49
N GLU A 66 -9.77 -31.95 4.86
CA GLU A 66 -8.62 -32.77 4.47
C GLU A 66 -7.73 -33.03 5.69
N LYS A 67 -7.04 -34.18 5.70
CA LYS A 67 -6.19 -34.56 6.83
C LYS A 67 -4.94 -33.70 6.91
N SER A 68 -4.52 -33.14 5.78
CA SER A 68 -3.35 -32.28 5.67
C SER A 68 -3.52 -31.27 4.54
N LEU A 69 -2.87 -30.11 4.65
CA LEU A 69 -2.78 -29.15 3.55
C LEU A 69 -2.08 -29.76 2.31
N GLY A 70 -1.13 -30.67 2.51
CA GLY A 70 -0.49 -31.40 1.41
C GLY A 70 -1.50 -32.16 0.55
N GLU A 71 -2.42 -32.88 1.18
CA GLU A 71 -3.51 -33.59 0.49
C GLU A 71 -4.45 -32.61 -0.22
N ALA A 72 -4.84 -31.51 0.43
CA ALA A 72 -5.70 -30.49 -0.18
C ALA A 72 -5.03 -29.85 -1.41
N LEU A 73 -3.75 -29.47 -1.32
CA LEU A 73 -3.00 -28.91 -2.45
C LEU A 73 -2.86 -29.91 -3.59
N GLN A 74 -2.72 -31.20 -3.30
CA GLN A 74 -2.69 -32.24 -4.31
C GLN A 74 -4.02 -32.37 -5.05
N ALA A 75 -5.14 -32.36 -4.34
CA ALA A 75 -6.47 -32.39 -4.95
C ALA A 75 -6.72 -31.13 -5.80
N MET A 76 -6.41 -29.94 -5.26
CA MET A 76 -6.50 -28.68 -5.99
C MET A 76 -5.61 -28.67 -7.24
N ALA A 77 -4.38 -29.18 -7.16
CA ALA A 77 -3.45 -29.25 -8.29
C ALA A 77 -4.02 -30.07 -9.46
N GLN A 78 -4.71 -31.18 -9.15
CA GLN A 78 -5.35 -32.03 -10.15
C GLN A 78 -6.46 -31.29 -10.91
N THR A 79 -7.32 -30.55 -10.20
CA THR A 79 -8.41 -29.80 -10.83
C THR A 79 -7.92 -28.67 -11.76
N VAL A 80 -6.77 -28.07 -11.44
CA VAL A 80 -6.23 -26.96 -12.23
C VAL A 80 -5.21 -27.40 -13.29
N GLY A 81 -4.87 -28.68 -13.36
CA GLY A 81 -3.88 -29.23 -14.29
C GLY A 81 -2.45 -28.74 -14.01
N ALA A 82 -2.09 -28.54 -12.74
CA ALA A 82 -0.77 -28.06 -12.32
C ALA A 82 -0.05 -29.09 -11.42
N SER A 83 1.24 -28.87 -11.18
CA SER A 83 1.99 -29.64 -10.18
C SER A 83 1.81 -29.05 -8.78
N VAL A 84 1.87 -29.92 -7.77
CA VAL A 84 1.88 -29.51 -6.37
C VAL A 84 3.08 -28.59 -6.10
N PRO A 85 2.89 -27.43 -5.46
CA PRO A 85 3.98 -26.53 -5.16
C PRO A 85 5.02 -27.21 -4.26
N PRO A 86 6.32 -27.15 -4.59
CA PRO A 86 7.36 -27.70 -3.73
C PRO A 86 7.45 -26.90 -2.42
N ALA A 87 7.57 -27.61 -1.30
CA ALA A 87 7.76 -27.05 0.04
C ALA A 87 9.16 -27.43 0.59
N PRO A 88 10.23 -26.79 0.09
CA PRO A 88 11.58 -27.05 0.54
C PRO A 88 11.76 -26.72 2.03
N GLN A 89 12.64 -27.47 2.68
CA GLN A 89 12.92 -27.38 4.12
C GLN A 89 14.18 -26.56 4.43
N LYS A 90 14.71 -25.85 3.42
CA LYS A 90 15.98 -25.14 3.48
C LYS A 90 15.87 -23.78 2.79
N ALA A 91 16.56 -22.80 3.37
CA ALA A 91 16.85 -21.52 2.76
C ALA A 91 18.34 -21.20 2.93
N PHE A 92 18.88 -20.36 2.06
CA PHE A 92 20.25 -19.90 2.14
C PHE A 92 20.30 -18.41 2.48
N MET A 93 20.80 -18.10 3.66
CA MET A 93 20.91 -16.74 4.18
C MET A 93 22.33 -16.22 3.96
N VAL A 94 22.41 -14.99 3.45
CA VAL A 94 23.70 -14.33 3.20
C VAL A 94 23.89 -13.21 4.22
N PRO A 95 24.93 -13.26 5.07
CA PRO A 95 25.21 -12.19 6.00
C PRO A 95 25.73 -10.95 5.26
N VAL A 96 25.15 -9.80 5.57
CA VAL A 96 25.49 -8.51 4.97
C VAL A 96 25.61 -7.42 6.01
N GLU A 97 26.25 -6.32 5.63
CA GLU A 97 26.31 -5.10 6.44
C GLU A 97 26.16 -3.84 5.60
N PHE A 98 25.85 -2.74 6.28
CA PHE A 98 25.91 -1.42 5.69
C PHE A 98 27.36 -0.98 5.57
N ALA A 99 27.81 -0.83 4.33
CA ALA A 99 29.16 -0.46 4.00
C ALA A 99 29.50 0.99 4.37
N GLU A 100 30.76 1.24 4.73
CA GLU A 100 31.27 2.60 4.96
C GLU A 100 31.24 3.45 3.70
N THR A 101 30.94 4.74 3.88
CA THR A 101 31.06 5.77 2.86
C THR A 101 32.55 6.01 2.56
N GLY A 102 32.91 6.05 1.26
CA GLY A 102 34.29 6.35 0.84
C GLY A 102 35.26 5.16 0.68
N ARG A 103 34.79 3.90 0.75
CA ARG A 103 35.64 2.72 0.45
C ARG A 103 36.21 2.75 -0.99
N PRO A 104 37.40 2.16 -1.23
CA PRO A 104 37.98 2.06 -2.57
C PRO A 104 37.04 1.40 -3.58
N LEU A 105 37.12 1.81 -4.85
CA LEU A 105 36.25 1.34 -5.93
C LEU A 105 36.16 -0.18 -6.03
N ALA A 106 37.30 -0.88 -5.91
CA ALA A 106 37.35 -2.34 -5.98
C ALA A 106 36.42 -3.01 -4.96
N LYS A 107 36.36 -2.50 -3.71
CA LYS A 107 35.46 -3.04 -2.67
C LYS A 107 33.98 -2.71 -2.91
N ARG A 108 33.68 -1.73 -3.76
CA ARG A 108 32.31 -1.29 -4.09
C ARG A 108 31.73 -2.04 -5.28
N GLU A 109 32.57 -2.61 -6.14
CA GLU A 109 32.10 -3.45 -7.25
C GLU A 109 31.40 -4.72 -6.76
N ASP A 110 31.74 -5.17 -5.55
CA ASP A 110 31.15 -6.32 -4.85
C ASP A 110 29.86 -5.98 -4.06
N ASP A 111 29.44 -4.71 -4.05
CA ASP A 111 28.18 -4.31 -3.42
C ASP A 111 26.99 -5.03 -4.09
N ILE A 112 26.05 -5.53 -3.28
CA ILE A 112 24.90 -6.30 -3.77
C ILE A 112 23.66 -5.45 -3.97
N GLY A 113 23.56 -4.36 -3.22
CA GLY A 113 22.38 -3.50 -3.18
C GLY A 113 22.76 -2.09 -2.78
N ARG A 114 22.00 -1.13 -3.27
CA ARG A 114 22.21 0.28 -2.97
C ARG A 114 20.91 1.01 -2.68
N VAL A 115 20.94 1.80 -1.62
CA VAL A 115 19.88 2.74 -1.26
C VAL A 115 20.43 4.13 -1.41
N LEU A 116 19.69 4.96 -2.13
CA LEU A 116 19.86 6.40 -2.09
C LEU A 116 18.78 6.91 -1.15
N SER A 117 19.14 7.56 -0.06
CA SER A 117 18.20 8.24 0.83
C SER A 117 18.41 9.74 0.75
N GLY A 118 17.46 10.52 1.24
CA GLY A 118 17.56 11.95 1.36
C GLY A 118 16.92 12.39 2.67
N ILE A 119 17.60 13.30 3.36
CA ILE A 119 17.01 14.03 4.47
C ILE A 119 16.37 15.30 3.89
N GLU A 120 15.04 15.31 3.85
CA GLU A 120 14.25 16.48 3.45
C GLU A 120 14.01 17.37 4.69
N SER A 121 14.55 18.58 4.68
CA SER A 121 14.21 19.65 5.62
C SER A 121 13.21 20.57 4.93
N VAL A 122 12.00 20.66 5.47
CA VAL A 122 10.91 21.47 4.94
C VAL A 122 10.70 22.65 5.87
N ASP A 123 10.51 23.84 5.29
CA ASP A 123 10.10 25.05 6.01
C ASP A 123 8.98 24.75 7.03
N GLY A 124 9.15 25.21 8.27
CA GLY A 124 8.23 24.95 9.37
C GLY A 124 7.01 25.89 9.40
N ARG A 125 7.02 26.95 8.59
CA ARG A 125 5.93 27.94 8.53
C ARG A 125 4.64 27.31 7.99
N ASP A 126 3.52 27.69 8.58
CA ASP A 126 2.18 27.26 8.14
C ASP A 126 1.86 27.86 6.76
N TRP A 127 1.53 26.98 5.80
CA TRP A 127 1.13 27.35 4.44
C TRP A 127 0.02 28.39 4.42
N LEU A 128 -0.98 28.25 5.30
CA LEU A 128 -2.09 29.19 5.37
C LEU A 128 -1.59 30.59 5.77
N GLN A 129 -0.77 30.70 6.83
CA GLN A 129 -0.26 32.01 7.26
C GLN A 129 0.61 32.68 6.19
N VAL A 130 1.49 31.91 5.53
CA VAL A 130 2.34 32.44 4.46
C VAL A 130 1.49 32.94 3.28
N MET A 131 0.46 32.18 2.90
CA MET A 131 -0.46 32.56 1.83
C MET A 131 -1.30 33.79 2.19
N LEU A 132 -1.85 33.86 3.40
CA LEU A 132 -2.62 35.01 3.88
C LEU A 132 -1.75 36.28 3.87
N THR A 133 -0.49 36.19 4.31
CA THR A 133 0.45 37.31 4.26
C THR A 133 0.66 37.81 2.83
N GLY A 134 0.80 36.89 1.87
CA GLY A 134 0.90 37.22 0.45
C GLY A 134 -0.33 37.88 -0.14
N VAL A 135 -1.51 37.41 0.26
CA VAL A 135 -2.80 38.00 -0.13
C VAL A 135 -2.92 39.42 0.44
N THR A 136 -2.62 39.62 1.73
CA THR A 136 -2.59 40.95 2.36
C THR A 136 -1.67 41.91 1.62
N ASN A 137 -0.43 41.51 1.34
CA ASN A 137 0.53 42.37 0.64
C ASN A 137 0.05 42.74 -0.77
N GLN A 138 -0.62 41.81 -1.46
CA GLN A 138 -1.18 42.09 -2.78
C GLN A 138 -2.36 43.08 -2.69
N LEU A 139 -3.30 42.88 -1.77
CA LEU A 139 -4.46 43.76 -1.60
C LEU A 139 -4.04 45.17 -1.14
N GLN A 140 -3.04 45.28 -0.26
CA GLN A 140 -2.44 46.57 0.11
C GLN A 140 -1.80 47.28 -1.09
N SER A 141 -1.07 46.54 -1.93
CA SER A 141 -0.52 47.09 -3.18
C SER A 141 -1.61 47.54 -4.16
N ASP A 142 -2.78 46.91 -4.10
CA ASP A 142 -3.95 47.24 -4.90
C ASP A 142 -4.82 48.35 -4.26
N HIS A 143 -4.41 48.90 -3.11
CA HIS A 143 -5.07 49.99 -2.38
C HIS A 143 -6.46 49.63 -1.83
N GLU A 144 -6.67 48.38 -1.47
CA GLU A 144 -7.88 47.93 -0.76
C GLU A 144 -7.91 48.45 0.69
N ASP A 145 -9.10 48.66 1.24
CA ASP A 145 -9.28 49.14 2.61
C ASP A 145 -8.74 48.12 3.64
N PRO A 146 -7.95 48.55 4.65
CA PRO A 146 -7.49 47.67 5.72
C PRO A 146 -8.59 46.81 6.38
N ASP A 147 -9.79 47.37 6.58
CA ASP A 147 -10.91 46.65 7.20
C ASP A 147 -11.43 45.53 6.27
N ASP A 148 -11.47 45.80 4.96
CA ASP A 148 -11.84 44.80 3.95
C ASP A 148 -10.78 43.71 3.83
N ILE A 149 -9.49 44.05 3.94
CA ILE A 149 -8.39 43.07 3.95
C ILE A 149 -8.50 42.12 5.15
N GLU A 150 -8.82 42.64 6.34
CA GLU A 150 -9.06 41.81 7.52
C GLU A 150 -10.26 40.88 7.32
N ALA A 151 -11.37 41.39 6.77
CA ALA A 151 -12.55 40.60 6.47
C ALA A 151 -12.27 39.47 5.46
N ILE A 152 -11.56 39.77 4.36
CA ILE A 152 -11.19 38.81 3.30
C ILE A 152 -10.27 37.72 3.86
N THR A 153 -9.20 38.10 4.57
CA THR A 153 -8.26 37.13 5.14
C THR A 153 -8.90 36.28 6.24
N GLY A 154 -9.81 36.86 7.03
CA GLY A 154 -10.65 36.15 8.00
C GLY A 154 -11.60 35.15 7.33
N ALA A 155 -12.18 35.49 6.17
CA ALA A 155 -13.01 34.56 5.39
C ALA A 155 -12.17 33.39 4.81
N ILE A 156 -11.00 33.65 4.23
CA ILE A 156 -10.10 32.60 3.73
C ILE A 156 -9.65 31.66 4.87
N ARG A 157 -9.36 32.21 6.06
CA ARG A 157 -9.03 31.42 7.26
C ARG A 157 -10.19 30.49 7.63
N ARG A 158 -11.42 31.01 7.70
CA ARG A 158 -12.61 30.19 7.95
C ARG A 158 -12.80 29.10 6.89
N GLN A 159 -12.57 29.39 5.60
CA GLN A 159 -12.62 28.34 4.57
C GLN A 159 -11.63 27.20 4.85
N SER A 160 -10.41 27.50 5.31
CA SER A 160 -9.40 26.47 5.61
C SER A 160 -9.77 25.50 6.73
N GLU A 161 -10.65 25.93 7.64
CA GLU A 161 -11.14 25.14 8.77
C GLU A 161 -12.30 24.22 8.37
N HIS A 162 -12.98 24.52 7.26
CA HIS A 162 -14.14 23.77 6.80
C HIS A 162 -13.77 22.74 5.72
N PRO A 163 -14.05 21.43 5.94
CA PRO A 163 -13.79 20.40 4.96
C PRO A 163 -14.59 20.61 3.66
N GLY A 164 -13.95 20.30 2.53
CA GLY A 164 -14.55 20.39 1.19
C GLY A 164 -14.63 21.79 0.60
N THR A 165 -14.13 22.82 1.28
CA THR A 165 -13.83 24.11 0.67
C THR A 165 -12.63 24.00 -0.26
N GLN A 166 -12.56 24.91 -1.23
CA GLN A 166 -11.46 24.93 -2.20
C GLN A 166 -10.11 25.22 -1.52
N ILE A 167 -10.08 26.13 -0.54
CA ILE A 167 -8.87 26.43 0.23
C ILE A 167 -8.37 25.22 1.01
N ARG A 168 -9.25 24.47 1.68
CA ARG A 168 -8.84 23.26 2.41
C ARG A 168 -8.26 22.21 1.46
N GLN A 169 -8.93 21.95 0.34
CA GLN A 169 -8.44 21.01 -0.68
C GLN A 169 -7.10 21.45 -1.27
N PHE A 170 -6.89 22.75 -1.44
CA PHE A 170 -5.64 23.30 -1.92
C PHE A 170 -4.50 23.15 -0.89
N LEU A 171 -4.77 23.34 0.41
CA LEU A 171 -3.80 23.06 1.46
C LEU A 171 -3.40 21.57 1.49
N ASP A 172 -4.38 20.67 1.39
CA ASP A 172 -4.12 19.22 1.30
C ASP A 172 -3.27 18.89 0.04
N PHE A 173 -3.56 19.54 -1.09
CA PHE A 173 -2.75 19.44 -2.32
C PHE A 173 -1.31 19.95 -2.15
N LEU A 174 -1.09 21.05 -1.42
CA LEU A 174 0.25 21.56 -1.11
C LEU A 174 1.03 20.62 -0.19
N GLU A 175 0.34 19.92 0.70
CA GLU A 175 0.96 18.96 1.61
C GLU A 175 1.45 17.70 0.90
N ASP A 176 0.66 17.17 -0.03
CA ASP A 176 0.93 15.89 -0.70
C ASP A 176 1.49 16.03 -2.11
N GLU A 177 0.69 16.59 -3.02
CA GLU A 177 0.96 16.61 -4.47
C GLU A 177 2.07 17.60 -4.84
N ALA A 178 2.10 18.79 -4.23
CA ALA A 178 3.18 19.75 -4.47
C ALA A 178 4.54 19.21 -4.00
N MET A 179 4.57 18.46 -2.88
CA MET A 179 5.79 17.78 -2.42
C MET A 179 6.20 16.65 -3.33
N ALA A 180 5.25 15.88 -3.87
CA ALA A 180 5.54 14.86 -4.88
C ALA A 180 6.24 15.49 -6.10
N ARG A 181 5.86 16.72 -6.48
CA ARG A 181 6.54 17.46 -7.56
C ARG A 181 7.96 17.90 -7.19
N VAL A 182 8.22 18.31 -5.95
CA VAL A 182 9.61 18.56 -5.48
C VAL A 182 10.45 17.30 -5.60
N ARG A 183 9.94 16.17 -5.14
CA ARG A 183 10.64 14.88 -5.24
C ARG A 183 10.88 14.44 -6.67
N MET A 184 9.92 14.68 -7.57
CA MET A 184 10.10 14.45 -9.00
C MET A 184 11.27 15.29 -9.56
N GLN A 185 11.40 16.56 -9.15
CA GLN A 185 12.55 17.40 -9.52
C GLN A 185 13.87 16.88 -8.94
N VAL A 186 13.87 16.39 -7.70
CA VAL A 186 15.03 15.71 -7.12
C VAL A 186 15.40 14.45 -7.92
N CYS A 187 14.41 13.63 -8.33
CA CYS A 187 14.63 12.47 -9.20
C CYS A 187 15.23 12.87 -10.56
N MET A 188 14.77 13.95 -11.19
CA MET A 188 15.37 14.47 -12.43
C MET A 188 16.83 14.86 -12.23
N ARG A 189 17.15 15.56 -11.14
CA ARG A 189 18.53 15.96 -10.80
C ARG A 189 19.44 14.76 -10.50
N ILE A 190 18.92 13.73 -9.83
CA ILE A 190 19.63 12.47 -9.62
C ILE A 190 19.93 11.82 -10.98
N MET A 191 18.94 11.73 -11.88
CA MET A 191 19.13 11.14 -13.21
C MET A 191 20.11 11.95 -14.07
N ASP A 192 20.06 13.29 -14.03
CA ASP A 192 21.04 14.17 -14.69
C ASP A 192 22.45 13.90 -14.18
N ALA A 193 22.60 13.77 -12.86
CA ALA A 193 23.90 13.49 -12.25
C ALA A 193 24.43 12.11 -12.66
N VAL A 194 23.57 11.10 -12.77
CA VAL A 194 23.93 9.77 -13.29
C VAL A 194 24.32 9.85 -14.76
N ALA A 195 23.54 10.54 -15.60
CA ALA A 195 23.79 10.72 -17.02
C ALA A 195 25.12 11.43 -17.30
N ALA A 196 25.47 12.44 -16.49
CA ALA A 196 26.74 13.16 -16.60
C ALA A 196 27.96 12.23 -16.44
N GLN A 197 27.82 11.12 -15.73
CA GLN A 197 28.88 10.13 -15.53
C GLN A 197 28.93 9.04 -16.62
N SER A 198 27.91 8.94 -17.48
CA SER A 198 27.87 7.92 -18.53
C SER A 198 28.80 8.28 -19.70
N PRO A 199 29.53 7.33 -20.28
CA PRO A 199 30.16 7.51 -21.59
C PRO A 199 29.19 7.31 -22.76
N ARG A 200 27.97 6.80 -22.54
CA ARG A 200 27.02 6.44 -23.60
C ARG A 200 26.14 7.63 -24.00
N ALA A 201 26.23 8.06 -25.26
CA ALA A 201 25.47 9.21 -25.76
C ALA A 201 23.95 8.95 -25.72
N GLY A 202 23.51 7.73 -26.03
CA GLY A 202 22.10 7.35 -25.95
C GLY A 202 21.54 7.41 -24.53
N PHE A 203 22.32 6.98 -23.52
CA PHE A 203 21.90 7.10 -22.12
C PHE A 203 21.72 8.56 -21.69
N LYS A 204 22.67 9.44 -22.07
CA LYS A 204 22.55 10.89 -21.84
C LYS A 204 21.32 11.47 -22.54
N SER A 205 21.10 11.07 -23.78
CA SER A 205 19.97 11.51 -24.59
C SER A 205 18.63 11.07 -24.01
N TYR A 206 18.54 9.85 -23.47
CA TYR A 206 17.36 9.36 -22.78
C TYR A 206 16.98 10.24 -21.59
N VAL A 207 17.92 10.49 -20.67
CA VAL A 207 17.68 11.34 -19.49
C VAL A 207 17.35 12.77 -19.90
N ARG A 208 18.13 13.33 -20.84
CA ARG A 208 17.90 14.69 -21.34
C ARG A 208 16.53 14.83 -21.98
N SER A 209 16.11 13.89 -22.83
CA SER A 209 14.81 13.94 -23.49
C SER A 209 13.64 13.91 -22.51
N VAL A 210 13.77 13.20 -21.38
CA VAL A 210 12.77 13.24 -20.30
C VAL A 210 12.67 14.63 -19.68
N ARG A 211 13.81 15.27 -19.40
CA ARG A 211 13.86 16.62 -18.83
C ARG A 211 13.36 17.66 -19.84
N ASP A 212 13.82 17.61 -21.08
CA ASP A 212 13.43 18.54 -22.14
C ASP A 212 11.93 18.41 -22.44
N ALA A 213 11.36 17.20 -22.39
CA ALA A 213 9.90 17.00 -22.48
C ALA A 213 9.15 17.62 -21.28
N PHE A 214 9.68 17.47 -20.06
CA PHE A 214 9.10 18.13 -18.89
C PHE A 214 9.16 19.66 -19.04
N GLU A 215 10.32 20.22 -19.34
CA GLU A 215 10.50 21.68 -19.48
C GLU A 215 9.64 22.24 -20.62
N ALA A 216 9.53 21.52 -21.73
CA ALA A 216 8.77 21.95 -22.89
C ALA A 216 7.25 21.99 -22.69
N PHE A 217 6.69 21.07 -21.89
CA PHE A 217 5.23 20.88 -21.81
C PHE A 217 4.67 20.98 -20.38
N ALA A 218 5.38 20.45 -19.38
CA ALA A 218 4.94 20.46 -17.97
C ALA A 218 5.64 21.51 -17.09
N GLY A 219 6.61 22.23 -17.66
CA GLY A 219 7.25 23.41 -17.07
C GLY A 219 6.26 24.56 -16.92
N HIS A 220 6.73 25.65 -16.32
CA HIS A 220 5.92 26.85 -16.14
C HIS A 220 5.53 27.49 -17.49
N GLU A 221 6.50 27.62 -18.40
CA GLU A 221 6.30 28.06 -19.79
C GLU A 221 6.05 26.87 -20.72
N GLY A 222 5.49 25.79 -20.16
CA GLY A 222 5.21 24.58 -20.91
C GLY A 222 4.03 24.79 -21.86
N ASP A 223 4.24 24.50 -23.14
CA ASP A 223 3.19 24.61 -24.15
C ASP A 223 2.19 23.45 -24.04
N PRO A 224 0.90 23.68 -24.32
CA PRO A 224 -0.04 22.57 -24.49
C PRO A 224 0.38 21.73 -25.70
N LEU A 225 0.23 20.42 -25.59
CA LEU A 225 0.41 19.49 -26.71
C LEU A 225 -0.80 18.56 -26.79
N PRO A 226 -1.88 19.01 -27.47
CA PRO A 226 -3.05 18.20 -27.70
C PRO A 226 -2.71 16.93 -28.49
N LEU A 227 -3.07 15.78 -27.94
CA LEU A 227 -3.02 14.47 -28.59
C LEU A 227 -4.45 14.13 -29.03
N GLU A 228 -4.78 14.52 -30.25
CA GLU A 228 -6.10 14.32 -30.85
C GLU A 228 -6.21 12.89 -31.40
N VAL A 229 -7.01 12.05 -30.75
CA VAL A 229 -7.27 10.66 -31.15
C VAL A 229 -8.77 10.37 -31.29
N GLY A 230 -9.60 11.40 -31.14
CA GLY A 230 -11.05 11.29 -31.09
C GLY A 230 -11.70 10.74 -32.35
N ARG A 231 -11.02 10.76 -33.50
CA ARG A 231 -11.47 10.09 -34.73
C ARG A 231 -11.66 8.58 -34.55
N VAL A 232 -10.83 7.94 -33.73
CA VAL A 232 -10.85 6.48 -33.48
C VAL A 232 -11.48 6.15 -32.14
N TYR A 233 -11.11 6.88 -31.08
CA TYR A 233 -11.51 6.56 -29.70
C TYR A 233 -12.56 7.51 -29.14
N GLY A 234 -13.11 8.43 -29.94
CA GLY A 234 -14.09 9.44 -29.50
C GLY A 234 -13.44 10.67 -28.84
N VAL A 235 -14.04 11.85 -29.03
CA VAL A 235 -13.50 13.16 -28.58
C VAL A 235 -13.22 13.20 -27.07
N ALA A 236 -13.99 12.43 -26.29
CA ALA A 236 -13.76 12.30 -24.87
C ALA A 236 -12.37 11.73 -24.51
N ASN A 237 -11.66 11.10 -25.44
CA ASN A 237 -10.32 10.54 -25.29
C ASN A 237 -9.18 11.44 -25.78
N ASP A 238 -9.50 12.61 -26.32
CA ASP A 238 -8.47 13.63 -26.55
C ASP A 238 -7.86 14.04 -25.19
N THR A 239 -6.54 14.17 -25.18
CA THR A 239 -5.76 14.49 -23.97
C THR A 239 -4.65 15.46 -24.31
N ASP A 240 -4.23 16.26 -23.35
CA ASP A 240 -3.01 17.05 -23.47
C ASP A 240 -1.85 16.28 -22.81
N LEU A 241 -0.72 16.13 -23.51
CA LEU A 241 0.49 15.54 -22.94
C LEU A 241 1.00 16.37 -21.76
N ALA A 242 0.87 17.70 -21.81
CA ALA A 242 1.29 18.62 -20.76
C ALA A 242 0.56 18.32 -19.43
N GLU A 243 -0.73 18.03 -19.47
CA GLU A 243 -1.50 17.66 -18.28
C GLU A 243 -1.02 16.36 -17.63
N GLN A 244 -0.62 15.37 -18.43
CA GLN A 244 -0.12 14.10 -17.91
C GLN A 244 1.29 14.26 -17.32
N LEU A 245 2.18 14.97 -18.02
CA LEU A 245 3.54 15.23 -17.57
C LEU A 245 3.62 16.09 -16.28
N ARG A 246 2.59 16.88 -15.97
CA ARG A 246 2.51 17.60 -14.67
C ARG A 246 2.29 16.68 -13.47
N LYS A 247 1.78 15.46 -13.68
CA LYS A 247 1.49 14.50 -12.61
C LYS A 247 2.74 13.71 -12.26
N ALA A 248 3.23 13.83 -11.01
CA ALA A 248 4.45 13.15 -10.56
C ALA A 248 4.41 11.61 -10.78
N LEU A 249 3.24 11.00 -10.59
CA LEU A 249 3.05 9.55 -10.79
C LEU A 249 3.02 9.13 -12.27
N PHE A 250 2.92 10.04 -13.23
CA PHE A 250 2.93 9.68 -14.65
C PHE A 250 4.28 9.11 -15.08
N TYR A 251 5.39 9.63 -14.51
CA TYR A 251 6.74 9.13 -14.73
C TYR A 251 6.94 7.68 -14.29
N GLN A 252 5.98 7.08 -13.56
CA GLN A 252 5.95 5.64 -13.31
C GLN A 252 5.81 4.80 -14.60
N CYS A 253 5.58 5.39 -15.77
CA CYS A 253 5.68 4.64 -17.03
C CYS A 253 7.12 4.35 -17.47
N LEU A 254 8.13 5.08 -16.97
CA LEU A 254 9.53 4.91 -17.38
C LEU A 254 10.13 3.62 -16.77
N PRO A 255 10.58 2.63 -17.57
CA PRO A 255 11.11 1.37 -17.05
C PRO A 255 12.44 1.52 -16.30
N VAL A 256 13.25 2.51 -16.70
CA VAL A 256 14.53 2.85 -16.08
C VAL A 256 14.50 4.29 -15.59
N TRP A 257 14.22 4.49 -14.29
CA TRP A 257 14.08 5.83 -13.70
C TRP A 257 14.19 5.82 -12.19
N CYS A 258 14.56 6.96 -11.60
CA CYS A 258 14.56 7.18 -10.15
C CYS A 258 13.14 7.49 -9.63
N GLU A 259 12.74 6.91 -8.50
CA GLU A 259 11.45 7.13 -7.85
C GLU A 259 11.65 7.37 -6.35
N GLY A 260 11.01 8.41 -5.80
CA GLY A 260 11.00 8.71 -4.37
C GLY A 260 9.90 7.97 -3.60
N SER A 261 10.25 7.45 -2.43
CA SER A 261 9.35 6.82 -1.46
C SER A 261 9.65 7.35 -0.06
N VAL A 262 8.68 8.03 0.54
CA VAL A 262 8.85 8.62 1.88
C VAL A 262 8.89 7.53 2.94
N GLN A 263 9.85 7.59 3.85
CA GLN A 263 10.08 6.62 4.92
C GLN A 263 9.29 6.99 6.19
N LEU A 264 9.33 6.12 7.21
CA LEU A 264 8.66 6.29 8.49
C LEU A 264 9.17 7.52 9.26
N PHE A 265 10.44 7.88 9.09
CA PHE A 265 11.08 8.88 9.93
C PHE A 265 10.70 10.30 9.55
N GLU A 266 10.00 10.96 10.47
CA GLU A 266 9.62 12.37 10.41
C GLU A 266 9.81 12.96 11.81
N ARG A 267 10.46 14.12 11.91
CA ARG A 267 10.50 14.92 13.13
C ARG A 267 9.76 16.20 12.84
N ARG A 268 8.56 16.33 13.42
CA ARG A 268 7.85 17.60 13.48
C ARG A 268 8.19 18.27 14.80
N ILE A 269 8.59 19.53 14.71
CA ILE A 269 8.72 20.41 15.86
C ILE A 269 7.50 21.34 15.81
N ASP A 270 6.97 21.71 16.97
CA ASP A 270 5.77 22.55 17.09
C ASP A 270 5.84 23.72 16.10
N PRO A 271 4.83 23.92 15.22
CA PRO A 271 4.77 25.05 14.29
C PRO A 271 5.00 26.41 14.98
N GLN A 272 4.62 26.56 16.25
CA GLN A 272 4.86 27.79 17.02
C GLN A 272 6.36 28.09 17.21
N GLN A 273 7.22 27.07 17.13
CA GLN A 273 8.67 27.22 17.24
C GLN A 273 9.33 27.52 15.88
N ASN A 274 8.58 27.54 14.77
CA ASN A 274 9.06 27.81 13.41
C ASN A 274 10.29 26.97 12.98
N GLN A 275 10.49 25.80 13.57
CA GLN A 275 11.59 24.92 13.21
C GLN A 275 11.21 24.03 12.01
N PRO A 276 12.16 23.71 11.12
CA PRO A 276 11.87 22.92 9.94
C PRO A 276 11.41 21.51 10.31
N THR A 277 10.45 21.00 9.55
CA THR A 277 10.07 19.58 9.60
C THR A 277 11.12 18.78 8.85
N VAL A 278 11.74 17.81 9.52
CA VAL A 278 12.80 16.98 8.92
C VAL A 278 12.27 15.58 8.70
N ARG A 279 12.50 14.98 7.54
CA ARG A 279 12.05 13.62 7.23
C ARG A 279 13.01 12.87 6.31
N GLU A 280 12.93 11.55 6.36
CA GLU A 280 13.69 10.69 5.47
C GLU A 280 12.86 10.24 4.25
N VAL A 281 13.47 10.32 3.08
CA VAL A 281 12.93 9.84 1.80
C VAL A 281 13.93 8.90 1.17
N SER A 282 13.49 7.75 0.68
CA SER A 282 14.34 6.86 -0.10
C SER A 282 14.06 7.02 -1.59
N TYR A 283 15.11 7.00 -2.39
CA TYR A 283 15.09 7.09 -3.84
C TYR A 283 15.56 5.75 -4.40
N ARG A 284 14.66 5.07 -5.10
CA ARG A 284 14.95 3.77 -5.74
C ARG A 284 15.10 3.95 -7.25
N PHE A 285 15.98 3.17 -7.85
CA PHE A 285 16.06 3.10 -9.31
C PHE A 285 15.25 1.89 -9.77
N ARG A 286 14.23 2.16 -10.59
CA ARG A 286 13.57 1.10 -11.34
C ARG A 286 14.51 0.65 -12.45
N VAL A 287 14.59 -0.66 -12.59
CA VAL A 287 15.40 -1.33 -13.60
C VAL A 287 14.45 -2.14 -14.47
N ASN A 288 14.74 -2.26 -15.77
CA ASN A 288 13.93 -3.03 -16.72
C ASN A 288 14.04 -4.54 -16.45
N GLY A 289 13.49 -5.02 -15.33
CA GLY A 289 13.58 -6.39 -14.85
C GLY A 289 12.66 -7.36 -15.58
N ILE A 290 12.95 -8.66 -15.47
CA ILE A 290 12.12 -9.73 -16.04
C ILE A 290 10.95 -10.00 -15.09
N LYS A 291 9.71 -10.00 -15.62
CA LYS A 291 8.51 -10.41 -14.91
C LYS A 291 8.46 -11.95 -14.80
N PRO A 292 8.50 -12.55 -13.61
CA PRO A 292 8.48 -14.01 -13.45
C PRO A 292 7.26 -14.68 -14.09
N GLU A 293 6.11 -13.99 -14.13
CA GLU A 293 4.84 -14.51 -14.62
C GLU A 293 4.81 -14.67 -16.14
N THR A 294 5.57 -13.84 -16.87
CA THR A 294 5.56 -13.80 -18.34
C THR A 294 6.90 -14.14 -18.97
N GLY A 295 7.99 -14.12 -18.19
CA GLY A 295 9.36 -14.25 -18.67
C GLY A 295 9.86 -13.05 -19.50
N ARG A 296 9.03 -12.01 -19.68
CA ARG A 296 9.34 -10.82 -20.49
C ARG A 296 9.90 -9.68 -19.64
N SER A 297 10.64 -8.76 -20.27
CA SER A 297 11.09 -7.54 -19.59
C SER A 297 9.91 -6.65 -19.18
N ALA A 298 10.09 -5.82 -18.16
CA ALA A 298 9.09 -4.87 -17.66
C ALA A 298 8.57 -3.96 -18.79
N PHE A 299 9.48 -3.46 -19.63
CA PHE A 299 9.17 -2.62 -20.78
C PHE A 299 8.38 -3.37 -21.85
N GLU A 300 8.79 -4.59 -22.21
CA GLU A 300 8.08 -5.40 -23.20
C GLU A 300 6.66 -5.76 -22.74
N ALA A 301 6.51 -6.16 -21.48
CA ALA A 301 5.20 -6.44 -20.89
C ALA A 301 4.30 -5.19 -20.88
N ARG A 302 4.87 -3.99 -20.69
CA ARG A 302 4.15 -2.72 -20.76
C ARG A 302 3.68 -2.42 -22.19
N LEU A 303 4.55 -2.58 -23.19
CA LEU A 303 4.19 -2.39 -24.60
C LEU A 303 3.07 -3.32 -25.05
N LYS A 304 3.08 -4.57 -24.57
CA LYS A 304 1.98 -5.51 -24.80
C LYS A 304 0.66 -5.02 -24.18
N GLY A 305 0.69 -4.57 -22.92
CA GLY A 305 -0.50 -3.99 -22.29
C GLY A 305 -1.00 -2.71 -22.98
N LEU A 306 -0.14 -1.96 -23.66
CA LEU A 306 -0.54 -0.83 -24.52
C LEU A 306 -1.14 -1.30 -25.85
N GLU A 307 -0.62 -2.38 -26.45
CA GLU A 307 -1.18 -3.04 -27.64
C GLU A 307 -2.62 -3.50 -27.37
N GLU A 308 -2.81 -4.25 -26.29
CA GLU A 308 -4.12 -4.77 -25.87
C GLU A 308 -5.15 -3.64 -25.65
N ARG A 309 -4.70 -2.46 -25.20
CA ARG A 309 -5.58 -1.33 -24.90
C ARG A 309 -5.83 -0.38 -26.07
N LEU A 310 -4.89 -0.29 -27.01
CA LEU A 310 -4.94 0.69 -28.08
C LEU A 310 -5.20 0.04 -29.44
N LEU A 311 -4.70 -1.16 -29.70
CA LEU A 311 -4.64 -1.75 -31.05
C LEU A 311 -5.57 -2.95 -31.24
N ASP A 312 -5.74 -3.82 -30.23
CA ASP A 312 -6.48 -5.09 -30.40
C ASP A 312 -7.99 -4.90 -30.59
N SER A 313 -8.58 -3.88 -29.96
CA SER A 313 -10.01 -3.59 -30.06
C SER A 313 -10.28 -2.09 -29.87
N PRO A 314 -9.90 -1.24 -30.86
CA PRO A 314 -10.11 0.20 -30.77
C PRO A 314 -11.60 0.51 -30.69
N ALA A 315 -12.02 1.11 -29.57
CA ALA A 315 -13.42 1.42 -29.30
C ALA A 315 -13.58 2.81 -28.69
N THR A 316 -14.71 3.46 -28.99
CA THR A 316 -15.01 4.84 -28.54
C THR A 316 -15.38 4.95 -27.06
N VAL A 317 -15.61 3.82 -26.40
CA VAL A 317 -16.10 3.75 -25.01
C VAL A 317 -14.95 3.62 -24.00
N GLU A 318 -13.75 3.20 -24.43
CA GLU A 318 -12.62 2.98 -23.54
C GLU A 318 -11.87 4.28 -23.22
N ASN A 319 -11.52 4.51 -21.94
CA ASN A 319 -10.66 5.64 -21.57
C ASN A 319 -9.19 5.32 -21.86
N VAL A 320 -8.68 5.87 -22.97
CA VAL A 320 -7.32 5.62 -23.48
C VAL A 320 -6.35 6.79 -23.26
N LYS A 321 -6.80 7.93 -22.73
CA LYS A 321 -6.00 9.16 -22.56
C LYS A 321 -4.58 8.92 -22.05
N ARG A 322 -4.49 8.24 -20.90
CA ARG A 322 -3.20 7.97 -20.24
C ARG A 322 -2.33 7.04 -21.09
N HIS A 323 -2.90 6.04 -21.74
CA HIS A 323 -2.17 5.06 -22.55
C HIS A 323 -1.59 5.68 -23.81
N VAL A 324 -2.35 6.56 -24.47
CA VAL A 324 -1.86 7.34 -25.62
C VAL A 324 -0.72 8.25 -25.21
N ALA A 325 -0.90 9.04 -24.15
CA ALA A 325 0.14 9.92 -23.63
C ALA A 325 1.40 9.14 -23.21
N GLU A 326 1.23 7.98 -22.58
CA GLU A 326 2.32 7.09 -22.18
C GLU A 326 3.10 6.56 -23.38
N LEU A 327 2.41 6.05 -24.40
CA LEU A 327 3.04 5.53 -25.61
C LEU A 327 3.83 6.63 -26.34
N VAL A 328 3.24 7.81 -26.50
CA VAL A 328 3.88 8.98 -27.12
C VAL A 328 5.10 9.41 -26.31
N PHE A 329 4.96 9.53 -24.98
CA PHE A 329 6.06 9.95 -24.12
C PHE A 329 7.25 8.96 -24.18
N LEU A 330 6.99 7.66 -24.11
CA LEU A 330 8.03 6.62 -24.24
C LEU A 330 8.77 6.73 -25.57
N TYR A 331 8.06 7.01 -26.66
CA TYR A 331 8.64 7.20 -27.99
C TYR A 331 9.53 8.44 -28.11
N LEU A 332 9.11 9.55 -27.49
CA LEU A 332 9.88 10.80 -27.49
C LEU A 332 11.20 10.66 -26.73
N VAL A 333 11.20 9.91 -25.62
CA VAL A 333 12.36 9.83 -24.73
C VAL A 333 13.31 8.68 -25.01
N LEU A 334 12.83 7.55 -25.54
CA LEU A 334 13.69 6.38 -25.79
C LEU A 334 14.52 6.59 -27.07
N PRO A 335 15.86 6.69 -26.98
CA PRO A 335 16.70 6.83 -28.18
C PRO A 335 16.63 5.59 -29.07
N PRO A 336 16.97 5.71 -30.36
CA PRO A 336 17.03 4.58 -31.28
C PRO A 336 18.20 3.62 -30.98
N SER A 337 19.23 4.07 -30.26
CA SER A 337 20.42 3.30 -29.89
C SER A 337 21.02 3.82 -28.58
N ILE A 338 21.72 2.97 -27.83
CA ILE A 338 22.48 3.39 -26.64
C ILE A 338 23.76 4.17 -27.01
N HIS A 339 24.28 3.99 -28.23
CA HIS A 339 25.57 4.53 -28.66
C HIS A 339 25.48 5.92 -29.26
N GLU A 340 24.34 6.25 -29.86
CA GLU A 340 24.13 7.51 -30.56
C GLU A 340 23.15 8.41 -29.80
N GLU A 341 23.35 9.72 -29.91
CA GLU A 341 22.40 10.70 -29.40
C GLU A 341 21.13 10.72 -30.27
N ALA A 342 19.96 10.86 -29.65
CA ALA A 342 18.73 11.05 -30.40
C ALA A 342 18.83 12.36 -31.21
N LYS A 343 18.52 12.28 -32.51
CA LYS A 343 18.55 13.44 -33.40
C LYS A 343 17.26 14.25 -33.26
N GLY A 344 17.41 15.57 -33.28
CA GLY A 344 16.31 16.52 -33.35
C GLY A 344 15.71 16.91 -31.99
N ASP A 345 15.13 18.10 -31.96
CA ASP A 345 14.51 18.68 -30.77
C ASP A 345 13.23 17.94 -30.34
N VAL A 346 12.99 17.85 -29.03
CA VAL A 346 11.83 17.15 -28.47
C VAL A 346 10.52 17.84 -28.86
N ARG A 347 10.48 19.19 -28.91
CA ARG A 347 9.26 19.93 -29.29
C ARG A 347 8.88 19.64 -30.73
N THR A 348 9.84 19.71 -31.65
CA THR A 348 9.61 19.41 -33.07
C THR A 348 9.12 17.97 -33.28
N ARG A 349 9.74 16.98 -32.61
CA ARG A 349 9.30 15.58 -32.71
C ARG A 349 7.90 15.37 -32.13
N ALA A 350 7.59 16.00 -31.01
CA ALA A 350 6.29 15.91 -30.37
C ALA A 350 5.18 16.57 -31.20
N ALA A 351 5.45 17.74 -31.79
CA ALA A 351 4.52 18.42 -32.69
C ALA A 351 4.24 17.59 -33.95
N ALA A 352 5.26 16.93 -34.52
CA ALA A 352 5.07 16.03 -35.66
C ALA A 352 4.20 14.81 -35.30
N VAL A 353 4.40 14.22 -34.12
CA VAL A 353 3.55 13.12 -33.61
C VAL A 353 2.12 13.59 -33.39
N ALA A 354 1.92 14.76 -32.75
CA ALA A 354 0.59 15.31 -32.52
C ALA A 354 -0.17 15.59 -33.84
N ALA A 355 0.53 16.14 -34.85
CA ALA A 355 -0.03 16.35 -36.18
C ALA A 355 -0.39 15.03 -36.89
N ALA A 356 0.47 14.01 -36.78
CA ALA A 356 0.21 12.69 -37.36
C ALA A 356 -0.94 11.96 -36.65
N LEU A 357 -1.05 12.07 -35.32
CA LEU A 357 -2.18 11.53 -34.55
C LEU A 357 -3.49 12.17 -34.97
N LYS A 358 -3.51 13.50 -35.18
CA LYS A 358 -4.70 14.22 -35.66
C LYS A 358 -5.18 13.73 -37.02
N ASP A 359 -4.25 13.36 -37.90
CA ASP A 359 -4.57 12.89 -39.25
C ASP A 359 -5.03 11.42 -39.25
N ASP A 360 -4.18 10.50 -38.77
CA ASP A 360 -4.47 9.06 -38.67
C ASP A 360 -4.00 8.49 -37.32
N PRO A 361 -4.87 8.52 -36.29
CA PRO A 361 -4.49 8.08 -34.95
C PRO A 361 -4.06 6.61 -34.91
N LEU A 362 -4.76 5.72 -35.62
CA LEU A 362 -4.51 4.28 -35.54
C LEU A 362 -3.19 3.92 -36.23
N HIS A 363 -2.92 4.51 -37.39
CA HIS A 363 -1.65 4.33 -38.08
C HIS A 363 -0.48 4.83 -37.22
N GLU A 364 -0.59 6.03 -36.68
CA GLU A 364 0.50 6.65 -35.92
C GLU A 364 0.77 5.91 -34.60
N ILE A 365 -0.26 5.52 -33.86
CA ILE A 365 -0.12 4.67 -32.65
C ILE A 365 0.57 3.34 -33.01
N THR A 366 0.15 2.69 -34.09
CA THR A 366 0.75 1.44 -34.57
C THR A 366 2.22 1.62 -34.94
N ARG A 367 2.56 2.71 -35.64
CA ARG A 367 3.93 3.05 -36.04
C ARG A 367 4.82 3.27 -34.81
N ILE A 368 4.32 4.03 -33.83
CA ILE A 368 5.04 4.30 -32.58
C ILE A 368 5.27 3.00 -31.81
N HIS A 369 4.23 2.17 -31.64
CA HIS A 369 4.30 0.90 -30.92
C HIS A 369 5.34 -0.05 -31.53
N ARG A 370 5.29 -0.28 -32.85
CA ARG A 370 6.30 -1.09 -33.55
C ARG A 370 7.71 -0.53 -33.39
N SER A 371 7.85 0.80 -33.43
CA SER A 371 9.15 1.45 -33.21
C SER A 371 9.66 1.29 -31.78
N LEU A 372 8.79 1.16 -30.78
CA LEU A 372 9.21 0.90 -29.40
C LEU A 372 9.56 -0.57 -29.18
N LEU A 373 8.81 -1.49 -29.80
CA LEU A 373 9.12 -2.92 -29.79
C LEU A 373 10.51 -3.21 -30.36
N SER A 374 10.90 -2.55 -31.45
CA SER A 374 12.25 -2.71 -32.01
C SER A 374 13.36 -2.16 -31.09
N ARG A 375 13.03 -1.32 -30.11
CA ARG A 375 13.96 -0.70 -29.15
C ARG A 375 13.99 -1.40 -27.78
N VAL A 376 13.35 -2.57 -27.62
CA VAL A 376 13.36 -3.32 -26.34
C VAL A 376 14.80 -3.60 -25.87
N HIS A 377 15.69 -4.02 -26.77
CA HIS A 377 17.11 -4.24 -26.49
C HIS A 377 17.84 -2.96 -26.02
N VAL A 378 17.49 -1.79 -26.56
CA VAL A 378 18.05 -0.49 -26.14
C VAL A 378 17.68 -0.21 -24.68
N MET A 379 16.45 -0.51 -24.26
CA MET A 379 16.03 -0.33 -22.86
C MET A 379 16.79 -1.28 -21.91
N GLU A 380 17.10 -2.50 -22.34
CA GLU A 380 17.97 -3.40 -21.57
C GLU A 380 19.41 -2.86 -21.45
N GLU A 381 19.94 -2.24 -22.50
CA GLU A 381 21.24 -1.56 -22.46
C GLU A 381 21.23 -0.33 -21.55
N ILE A 382 20.18 0.50 -21.59
CA ILE A 382 19.98 1.62 -20.65
C ILE A 382 19.97 1.11 -19.21
N ALA A 383 19.25 0.02 -18.92
CA ALA A 383 19.20 -0.58 -17.59
C ALA A 383 20.59 -1.07 -17.13
N ARG A 384 21.32 -1.76 -18.00
CA ARG A 384 22.69 -2.24 -17.72
C ARG A 384 23.66 -1.10 -17.46
N GLU A 385 23.62 -0.06 -18.28
CA GLU A 385 24.44 1.15 -18.13
C GLU A 385 24.17 1.83 -16.78
N MET A 386 22.90 2.03 -16.43
CA MET A 386 22.52 2.60 -15.13
C MET A 386 23.08 1.78 -13.96
N VAL A 387 22.93 0.45 -13.97
CA VAL A 387 23.45 -0.43 -12.92
C VAL A 387 24.98 -0.34 -12.82
N GLN A 388 25.70 -0.26 -13.95
CA GLN A 388 27.15 -0.07 -13.97
C GLN A 388 27.58 1.29 -13.40
N LEU A 389 26.85 2.36 -13.73
CA LEU A 389 27.12 3.70 -13.23
C LEU A 389 26.86 3.81 -11.74
N LEU A 390 25.78 3.19 -11.26
CA LEU A 390 25.56 3.01 -9.84
C LEU A 390 26.81 2.36 -9.26
N LYS A 391 27.15 1.11 -9.62
CA LYS A 391 28.32 0.39 -9.07
C LYS A 391 29.60 1.23 -8.98
N ARG A 392 29.97 1.91 -10.07
CA ARG A 392 31.30 2.50 -10.23
C ARG A 392 31.43 3.98 -9.87
N LYS A 393 30.35 4.75 -9.96
CA LYS A 393 30.40 6.23 -9.95
C LYS A 393 29.47 6.86 -8.91
N SER A 394 28.99 6.10 -7.93
CA SER A 394 27.91 6.60 -7.08
C SER A 394 28.22 7.79 -6.20
N THR A 395 29.39 7.82 -5.56
CA THR A 395 29.80 9.00 -4.79
C THR A 395 29.91 10.25 -5.67
N SER A 396 30.31 10.08 -6.94
CA SER A 396 30.43 11.17 -7.91
C SER A 396 29.05 11.75 -8.23
N PHE A 397 28.06 10.91 -8.59
CA PHE A 397 26.74 11.43 -8.91
C PHE A 397 25.99 11.93 -7.67
N VAL A 398 26.19 11.34 -6.48
CA VAL A 398 25.55 11.83 -5.24
C VAL A 398 26.06 13.23 -4.89
N THR A 399 27.37 13.44 -5.01
CA THR A 399 27.97 14.77 -4.81
C THR A 399 27.43 15.78 -5.82
N LEU A 400 27.35 15.39 -7.10
CA LEU A 400 26.81 16.23 -8.17
C LEU A 400 25.31 16.51 -7.96
N ALA A 401 24.55 15.50 -7.53
CA ALA A 401 23.13 15.60 -7.25
C ALA A 401 22.88 16.50 -6.03
N ASN A 402 23.65 16.41 -4.95
CA ASN A 402 23.54 17.31 -3.79
C ASN A 402 23.81 18.76 -4.16
N ARG A 403 24.88 19.04 -4.92
CA ARG A 403 25.13 20.41 -5.44
C ARG A 403 23.98 20.94 -6.27
N ALA A 404 23.29 20.04 -6.99
CA ALA A 404 22.18 20.42 -7.83
C ALA A 404 20.86 20.48 -7.06
N ALA A 405 20.63 19.68 -6.02
CA ALA A 405 19.38 19.44 -5.29
C ALA A 405 19.26 20.21 -3.97
N ASP A 406 20.31 20.94 -3.59
CA ASP A 406 20.53 21.56 -2.28
C ASP A 406 19.26 22.20 -1.70
N LYS A 407 18.74 23.26 -2.32
CA LYS A 407 17.52 23.94 -1.88
C LYS A 407 16.56 24.22 -3.03
N LEU A 408 15.31 23.81 -2.86
CA LEU A 408 14.21 24.07 -3.78
C LEU A 408 13.13 24.89 -3.09
N TYR A 409 12.42 25.72 -3.84
CA TYR A 409 11.29 26.50 -3.37
C TYR A 409 10.03 26.05 -4.10
N ILE A 410 8.96 25.82 -3.35
CA ILE A 410 7.61 25.70 -3.87
C ILE A 410 7.00 27.10 -3.80
N SER A 411 6.88 27.76 -4.94
CA SER A 411 6.28 29.09 -5.07
C SER A 411 4.87 28.98 -5.63
N ILE A 412 3.90 29.57 -4.93
CA ILE A 412 2.51 29.70 -5.36
C ILE A 412 2.37 31.03 -6.09
N GLN A 413 1.92 31.01 -7.34
CA GLN A 413 1.82 32.22 -8.16
C GLN A 413 0.59 33.07 -7.80
N LYS A 414 0.70 34.40 -7.94
CA LYS A 414 -0.43 35.33 -7.71
C LYS A 414 -1.66 35.01 -8.54
N ASP A 415 -1.49 34.50 -9.76
CA ASP A 415 -2.58 34.22 -10.68
C ASP A 415 -3.39 32.96 -10.31
N ILE A 416 -3.03 32.24 -9.24
CA ILE A 416 -3.85 31.16 -8.70
C ILE A 416 -5.13 31.69 -8.08
N PHE A 417 -5.12 32.94 -7.61
CA PHE A 417 -6.29 33.60 -7.06
C PHE A 417 -7.09 34.27 -8.17
N GLU A 418 -8.41 34.11 -8.11
CA GLU A 418 -9.34 34.93 -8.86
C GLU A 418 -9.55 36.25 -8.10
N TRP A 419 -8.61 37.19 -8.27
CA TRP A 419 -8.60 38.47 -7.54
C TRP A 419 -9.92 39.25 -7.53
N PRO A 420 -10.72 39.27 -8.63
CA PRO A 420 -12.05 39.89 -8.57
C PRO A 420 -12.99 39.23 -7.56
N VAL A 421 -12.92 37.90 -7.42
CA VAL A 421 -13.69 37.14 -6.43
C VAL A 421 -13.14 37.37 -5.02
N VAL A 422 -11.80 37.39 -4.87
CA VAL A 422 -11.15 37.67 -3.57
C VAL A 422 -11.56 39.03 -3.01
N ARG A 423 -11.60 40.08 -3.84
CA ARG A 423 -12.00 41.43 -3.42
C ARG A 423 -13.49 41.54 -3.08
N GLY A 424 -14.33 40.76 -3.77
CA GLY A 424 -15.77 40.71 -3.54
C GLY A 424 -16.20 39.66 -2.51
N LEU A 425 -15.26 39.07 -1.77
CA LEU A 425 -15.50 37.87 -0.96
C LEU A 425 -16.53 38.13 0.16
N ALA A 426 -17.79 37.81 -0.14
CA ALA A 426 -18.92 38.05 0.76
C ALA A 426 -19.38 36.78 1.49
N SER A 427 -18.90 35.60 1.04
CA SER A 427 -19.37 34.30 1.49
C SER A 427 -18.24 33.29 1.65
N GLU A 428 -18.33 32.44 2.68
CA GLU A 428 -17.40 31.34 2.93
C GLU A 428 -17.48 30.22 1.87
N LYS A 429 -18.46 30.26 0.96
CA LYS A 429 -18.63 29.26 -0.11
C LYS A 429 -18.04 29.68 -1.45
N GLU A 430 -17.57 30.91 -1.57
CA GLU A 430 -16.98 31.41 -2.81
C GLU A 430 -15.60 30.80 -3.04
N GLU A 431 -15.39 30.33 -4.26
CA GLU A 431 -14.16 29.67 -4.69
C GLU A 431 -13.20 30.72 -5.22
N VAL A 432 -12.20 31.03 -4.41
CA VAL A 432 -11.24 32.11 -4.64
C VAL A 432 -10.05 31.70 -5.50
N LEU A 433 -9.89 30.41 -5.80
CA LEU A 433 -8.81 29.87 -6.62
C LEU A 433 -9.29 29.48 -8.02
N LYS A 434 -8.40 29.59 -8.99
CA LYS A 434 -8.65 29.18 -10.38
C LYS A 434 -8.98 27.68 -10.45
N LYS A 435 -9.93 27.37 -11.34
CA LYS A 435 -10.40 26.01 -11.62
C LYS A 435 -9.88 25.48 -12.93
N SER A 436 -9.99 24.17 -13.09
CA SER A 436 -9.81 23.56 -14.42
C SER A 436 -11.07 23.79 -15.26
N GLU A 437 -10.90 24.03 -16.57
CA GLU A 437 -12.03 24.07 -17.53
C GLU A 437 -12.70 22.69 -17.70
N GLY A 438 -11.98 21.61 -17.35
CA GLY A 438 -12.50 20.25 -17.24
C GLY A 438 -11.62 19.35 -16.35
N GLY A 439 -12.23 18.44 -15.60
CA GLY A 439 -11.51 17.54 -14.67
C GLY A 439 -11.23 18.14 -13.29
N PRO A 440 -10.32 17.55 -12.49
CA PRO A 440 -10.04 18.00 -11.13
C PRO A 440 -9.20 19.29 -11.08
N ASP A 441 -9.51 20.17 -10.12
CA ASP A 441 -8.84 21.48 -9.94
C ASP A 441 -7.32 21.36 -9.71
N THR A 442 -6.85 20.20 -9.24
CA THR A 442 -5.42 19.93 -9.06
C THR A 442 -4.60 20.14 -10.33
N VAL A 443 -5.18 19.92 -11.51
CA VAL A 443 -4.53 20.18 -12.81
C VAL A 443 -4.27 21.68 -12.98
N ALA A 444 -5.27 22.51 -12.70
CA ALA A 444 -5.17 23.96 -12.75
C ALA A 444 -4.25 24.53 -11.65
N TRP A 445 -4.16 23.87 -10.50
CA TRP A 445 -3.23 24.27 -9.44
C TRP A 445 -1.79 23.92 -9.79
N PHE A 446 -1.54 22.77 -10.42
CA PHE A 446 -0.20 22.39 -10.86
C PHE A 446 0.40 23.40 -11.86
N SER A 447 -0.38 23.99 -12.77
CA SER A 447 0.17 25.00 -13.68
C SER A 447 0.61 26.30 -12.99
N ARG A 448 0.16 26.53 -11.75
CA ARG A 448 0.39 27.77 -10.96
C ARG A 448 1.26 27.59 -9.74
N ILE A 449 1.82 26.39 -9.58
CA ILE A 449 2.89 26.12 -8.64
C ILE A 449 4.20 25.97 -9.40
N ARG A 450 5.22 26.67 -8.93
CA ARG A 450 6.58 26.58 -9.45
C ARG A 450 7.50 25.92 -8.44
N VAL A 451 8.29 24.96 -8.91
CA VAL A 451 9.43 24.43 -8.15
C VAL A 451 10.71 25.01 -8.75
N SER A 452 11.44 25.82 -7.99
CA SER A 452 12.65 26.53 -8.47
C SER A 452 13.77 26.57 -7.43
N ARG A 453 14.97 26.99 -7.81
CA ARG A 453 16.11 27.15 -6.88
C ARG A 453 15.99 28.39 -5.99
N GLU A 454 15.20 29.37 -6.43
CA GLU A 454 14.96 30.62 -5.72
C GLU A 454 13.44 30.84 -5.60
N PRO A 455 12.98 31.60 -4.58
CA PRO A 455 11.60 32.06 -4.51
C PRO A 455 11.22 32.84 -5.76
N TRP A 456 10.01 32.62 -6.28
CA TRP A 456 9.55 33.36 -7.46
C TRP A 456 9.11 34.79 -7.07
N PRO A 457 9.61 35.85 -7.74
CA PRO A 457 9.32 37.24 -7.35
C PRO A 457 7.83 37.61 -7.33
N SER A 458 7.01 37.03 -8.22
CA SER A 458 5.57 37.26 -8.29
C SER A 458 4.74 36.19 -7.57
N SER A 459 5.32 35.51 -6.57
CA SER A 459 4.59 34.54 -5.74
C SER A 459 3.80 35.21 -4.60
N VAL A 460 2.67 34.61 -4.24
CA VAL A 460 1.92 34.93 -3.01
C VAL A 460 2.49 34.17 -1.81
N ALA A 461 3.05 32.99 -2.03
CA ALA A 461 3.67 32.21 -0.98
C ALA A 461 4.85 31.44 -1.53
N SER A 462 5.88 31.30 -0.72
CA SER A 462 7.05 30.48 -1.03
C SER A 462 7.54 29.77 0.22
N ILE A 463 7.63 28.45 0.15
CA ILE A 463 8.33 27.63 1.16
C ILE A 463 9.53 26.96 0.52
N TRP A 464 10.56 26.72 1.33
CA TRP A 464 11.72 25.97 0.88
C TRP A 464 11.67 24.51 1.35
N VAL A 465 12.32 23.67 0.56
CA VAL A 465 12.59 22.27 0.81
C VAL A 465 14.06 22.05 0.47
N GLU A 466 14.85 21.70 1.47
CA GLU A 466 16.25 21.34 1.32
C GLU A 466 16.37 19.81 1.34
N THR A 467 17.12 19.23 0.42
CA THR A 467 17.28 17.77 0.33
C THR A 467 18.75 17.40 0.33
N ASN A 468 19.19 16.74 1.40
CA ASN A 468 20.55 16.22 1.48
C ASN A 468 20.53 14.71 1.20
N LEU A 469 21.02 14.32 0.02
CA LEU A 469 21.11 12.93 -0.43
C LEU A 469 22.29 12.21 0.22
N GLN A 470 22.05 10.96 0.57
CA GLN A 470 23.01 10.05 1.18
C GLN A 470 22.96 8.71 0.47
N GLU A 471 24.11 8.08 0.34
CA GLU A 471 24.23 6.75 -0.27
C GLU A 471 24.52 5.72 0.81
N ARG A 472 23.78 4.60 0.76
CA ARG A 472 24.04 3.43 1.59
C ARG A 472 24.21 2.22 0.68
N SER A 473 25.28 1.47 0.89
CA SER A 473 25.54 0.22 0.19
C SER A 473 25.38 -0.97 1.12
N LEU A 474 24.86 -2.07 0.59
CA LEU A 474 24.91 -3.38 1.24
C LEU A 474 26.04 -4.18 0.63
N THR A 475 26.91 -4.72 1.49
CA THR A 475 28.05 -5.56 1.09
C THR A 475 27.99 -6.90 1.83
N VAL A 476 28.49 -7.96 1.20
CA VAL A 476 28.54 -9.30 1.78
C VAL A 476 29.69 -9.37 2.78
N THR A 477 29.44 -9.93 3.96
CA THR A 477 30.44 -10.04 5.03
C THR A 477 30.89 -11.47 5.30
N GLY A 478 30.26 -12.46 4.67
CA GLY A 478 30.57 -13.87 4.84
C GLY A 478 29.84 -14.74 3.83
N GLU A 479 30.15 -16.04 3.84
CA GLU A 479 29.58 -16.99 2.91
C GLU A 479 28.07 -17.23 3.17
N PRO A 480 27.29 -17.55 2.13
CA PRO A 480 25.93 -18.04 2.30
C PRO A 480 25.91 -19.26 3.22
N HIS A 481 25.03 -19.28 4.22
CA HIS A 481 24.84 -20.42 5.09
C HIS A 481 23.42 -20.99 4.94
N GLU A 482 23.31 -22.30 5.09
CA GLU A 482 22.04 -23.00 5.06
C GLU A 482 21.31 -22.82 6.40
N VAL A 483 20.04 -22.47 6.33
CA VAL A 483 19.12 -22.44 7.47
C VAL A 483 18.05 -23.50 7.23
N THR A 484 17.84 -24.38 8.21
CA THR A 484 16.71 -25.31 8.21
C THR A 484 15.45 -24.53 8.52
N ILE A 485 14.62 -24.34 7.49
CA ILE A 485 13.35 -23.64 7.58
C ILE A 485 12.40 -24.16 6.49
N GLY A 486 11.22 -24.61 6.88
CA GLY A 486 10.27 -25.23 5.97
C GLY A 486 8.83 -25.07 6.41
N LYS A 487 7.94 -25.02 5.42
CA LYS A 487 6.49 -24.93 5.66
C LYS A 487 5.94 -26.28 6.09
N SER A 488 5.12 -26.26 7.13
CA SER A 488 4.37 -27.42 7.63
C SER A 488 3.11 -27.59 6.80
N LEU A 489 2.97 -28.73 6.13
CA LEU A 489 1.78 -29.05 5.32
C LEU A 489 0.93 -30.16 5.94
N ASP A 490 1.24 -30.55 7.17
CA ASP A 490 0.66 -31.67 7.91
C ASP A 490 -0.61 -31.31 8.69
N LEU A 491 -0.90 -30.03 8.85
CA LEU A 491 -2.11 -29.61 9.57
C LEU A 491 -3.37 -29.88 8.75
N PRO A 492 -4.46 -30.33 9.41
CA PRO A 492 -5.74 -30.49 8.75
C PRO A 492 -6.26 -29.14 8.26
N VAL A 493 -6.99 -29.17 7.15
CA VAL A 493 -7.51 -27.97 6.49
C VAL A 493 -8.98 -28.15 6.13
N LEU A 494 -9.76 -27.10 6.34
CA LEU A 494 -11.12 -26.94 5.84
C LEU A 494 -11.06 -26.12 4.54
N PRO A 495 -11.23 -26.75 3.37
CA PRO A 495 -11.31 -26.03 2.10
C PRO A 495 -12.65 -25.30 2.00
N VAL A 496 -12.62 -24.02 1.66
CA VAL A 496 -13.80 -23.20 1.40
C VAL A 496 -13.64 -22.55 0.04
N ARG A 497 -14.64 -22.66 -0.84
CA ARG A 497 -14.64 -21.98 -2.14
C ARG A 497 -15.79 -21.01 -2.24
N LEU A 498 -15.53 -19.84 -2.82
CA LEU A 498 -16.57 -18.90 -3.23
C LEU A 498 -16.70 -19.01 -4.74
N VAL A 499 -17.84 -19.54 -5.20
CA VAL A 499 -18.08 -19.87 -6.60
C VAL A 499 -19.21 -19.00 -7.15
N PRO A 500 -19.00 -18.26 -8.25
CA PRO A 500 -20.04 -17.43 -8.84
C PRO A 500 -21.04 -18.29 -9.64
N TYR A 501 -22.31 -18.07 -9.39
CA TYR A 501 -23.44 -18.72 -10.05
C TYR A 501 -24.49 -17.71 -10.53
N LEU A 502 -25.36 -18.18 -11.42
CA LEU A 502 -26.52 -17.46 -11.94
C LEU A 502 -27.78 -18.24 -11.57
N TRP A 503 -28.76 -17.56 -10.99
CA TRP A 503 -30.10 -18.11 -10.85
C TRP A 503 -30.84 -17.92 -12.17
N ARG A 504 -31.14 -19.01 -12.86
CA ARG A 504 -31.87 -19.03 -14.14
C ARG A 504 -32.75 -20.27 -14.21
N ASP A 505 -33.99 -20.10 -14.66
CA ASP A 505 -34.95 -21.19 -14.87
C ASP A 505 -35.13 -22.06 -13.60
N ASP A 506 -35.21 -21.41 -12.43
CA ASP A 506 -35.30 -22.02 -11.09
C ASP A 506 -34.15 -22.96 -10.70
N ALA A 507 -32.99 -22.80 -11.35
CA ALA A 507 -31.77 -23.51 -11.03
C ALA A 507 -30.57 -22.57 -10.82
N TRP A 508 -29.65 -22.97 -9.94
CA TRP A 508 -28.32 -22.39 -9.83
C TRP A 508 -27.43 -23.01 -10.90
N LEU A 509 -26.94 -22.18 -11.84
CA LEU A 509 -25.99 -22.58 -12.87
C LEU A 509 -24.65 -21.85 -12.68
N PRO A 510 -23.50 -22.52 -12.85
CA PRO A 510 -22.21 -21.87 -12.73
C PRO A 510 -22.06 -20.68 -13.68
N ALA A 511 -21.52 -19.56 -13.19
CA ALA A 511 -21.27 -18.35 -13.97
C ALA A 511 -19.84 -18.28 -14.54
N VAL A 512 -19.06 -19.35 -14.35
CA VAL A 512 -17.66 -19.46 -14.78
C VAL A 512 -17.47 -20.69 -15.66
N PRO A 513 -16.51 -20.66 -16.62
CA PRO A 513 -16.30 -21.77 -17.54
C PRO A 513 -15.94 -23.09 -16.85
N ASP A 514 -15.26 -23.01 -15.71
CA ASP A 514 -14.82 -24.15 -14.92
C ASP A 514 -15.05 -23.87 -13.43
N ALA A 515 -16.16 -24.38 -12.89
CA ALA A 515 -16.52 -24.27 -11.48
C ALA A 515 -15.76 -25.28 -10.60
N GLY A 516 -15.15 -26.31 -11.20
CA GLY A 516 -14.37 -27.34 -10.50
C GLY A 516 -12.97 -26.87 -10.09
N LEU A 517 -12.56 -25.65 -10.46
CA LEU A 517 -11.25 -25.12 -10.09
C LEU A 517 -11.06 -25.10 -8.56
N PHE A 518 -9.92 -25.65 -8.12
CA PHE A 518 -9.54 -25.78 -6.70
C PHE A 518 -10.51 -26.61 -5.86
N ASP A 519 -11.37 -27.42 -6.48
CA ASP A 519 -12.17 -28.40 -5.74
C ASP A 519 -11.24 -29.46 -5.12
N THR A 520 -11.49 -29.85 -3.87
CA THR A 520 -10.83 -31.01 -3.26
C THR A 520 -11.74 -32.23 -3.17
N GLY A 521 -13.01 -32.10 -3.56
CA GLY A 521 -14.06 -33.09 -3.31
C GLY A 521 -14.55 -33.09 -1.86
N ARG A 522 -14.04 -32.19 -1.02
CA ARG A 522 -14.41 -31.99 0.38
C ARG A 522 -14.42 -30.50 0.71
N GLY A 523 -15.17 -30.12 1.73
CA GLY A 523 -15.21 -28.75 2.23
C GLY A 523 -16.55 -28.06 1.95
N VAL A 524 -16.50 -26.73 1.82
CA VAL A 524 -17.68 -25.88 1.74
C VAL A 524 -17.64 -25.03 0.48
N ASP A 525 -18.66 -25.15 -0.36
CA ASP A 525 -18.86 -24.27 -1.50
C ASP A 525 -19.93 -23.22 -1.19
N LEU A 526 -19.55 -21.96 -1.35
CA LEU A 526 -20.42 -20.80 -1.23
C LEU A 526 -20.77 -20.30 -2.62
N GLU A 527 -21.93 -20.74 -3.10
CA GLU A 527 -22.47 -20.34 -4.39
C GLU A 527 -23.14 -18.97 -4.28
N TYR A 528 -22.76 -18.02 -5.13
CA TYR A 528 -23.27 -16.64 -5.04
C TYR A 528 -23.60 -16.03 -6.40
N SER A 529 -24.62 -15.16 -6.44
CA SER A 529 -24.91 -14.36 -7.63
C SER A 529 -24.23 -12.99 -7.57
N LEU A 530 -23.56 -12.61 -8.66
CA LEU A 530 -23.00 -11.25 -8.83
C LEU A 530 -24.09 -10.21 -9.12
N ARG A 531 -25.22 -10.61 -9.73
CA ARG A 531 -26.28 -9.70 -10.19
C ARG A 531 -26.80 -8.73 -9.11
N PRO A 532 -27.14 -9.17 -7.88
CA PRO A 532 -27.60 -8.26 -6.84
C PRO A 532 -26.49 -7.40 -6.22
N LEU A 533 -25.22 -7.71 -6.52
CA LEU A 533 -24.03 -7.05 -5.98
C LEU A 533 -23.44 -6.03 -6.96
N THR A 534 -23.92 -6.00 -8.20
CA THR A 534 -23.49 -5.07 -9.25
C THR A 534 -24.46 -3.89 -9.35
N LEU A 535 -23.93 -2.66 -9.35
CA LEU A 535 -24.70 -1.47 -9.70
C LEU A 535 -24.76 -1.32 -11.22
N THR A 536 -25.96 -1.26 -11.77
CA THR A 536 -26.19 -0.92 -13.17
C THR A 536 -26.44 0.59 -13.28
N LYS A 537 -26.00 1.21 -14.39
CA LYS A 537 -26.30 2.64 -14.65
C LYS A 537 -27.81 2.84 -14.72
N ARG A 538 -28.36 3.67 -13.81
CA ARG A 538 -29.78 3.99 -13.70
C ARG A 538 -29.98 5.50 -13.61
N LYS A 539 -31.23 5.95 -13.84
CA LYS A 539 -31.63 7.36 -13.60
C LYS A 539 -31.43 7.72 -12.12
N ASP A 540 -31.17 8.99 -11.81
CA ASP A 540 -30.77 9.43 -10.47
C ASP A 540 -31.73 8.99 -9.33
N ASN A 541 -33.05 9.00 -9.57
CA ASN A 541 -34.04 8.56 -8.57
C ASN A 541 -33.98 7.05 -8.27
N GLU A 542 -33.60 6.23 -9.25
CA GLU A 542 -33.43 4.78 -9.08
C GLU A 542 -32.03 4.42 -8.53
N LYS A 543 -31.06 5.33 -8.69
CA LYS A 543 -29.68 5.14 -8.25
C LYS A 543 -29.59 5.02 -6.74
N ALA A 544 -30.23 5.91 -5.98
CA ALA A 544 -30.21 5.87 -4.51
C ALA A 544 -30.82 4.58 -3.96
N LEU A 545 -31.95 4.12 -4.55
CA LEU A 545 -32.56 2.84 -4.22
C LEU A 545 -31.61 1.67 -4.51
N ALA A 546 -30.96 1.66 -5.67
CA ALA A 546 -30.03 0.59 -6.05
C ALA A 546 -28.78 0.55 -5.15
N GLU A 547 -28.20 1.71 -4.81
CA GLU A 547 -27.08 1.85 -3.89
C GLU A 547 -27.43 1.29 -2.50
N GLN A 548 -28.60 1.64 -1.97
CA GLN A 548 -29.07 1.15 -0.68
C GLN A 548 -29.34 -0.35 -0.69
N LEU A 549 -30.02 -0.87 -1.71
CA LEU A 549 -30.29 -2.30 -1.84
C LEU A 549 -28.99 -3.09 -1.97
N ARG A 550 -28.02 -2.62 -2.75
CA ARG A 550 -26.70 -3.26 -2.86
C ARG A 550 -25.99 -3.28 -1.52
N ALA A 551 -25.92 -2.13 -0.83
CA ALA A 551 -25.24 -2.04 0.46
C ALA A 551 -25.87 -2.99 1.50
N ALA A 552 -27.20 -3.00 1.59
CA ALA A 552 -27.93 -3.92 2.46
C ALA A 552 -27.71 -5.39 2.08
N THR A 553 -27.71 -5.71 0.78
CA THR A 553 -27.51 -7.08 0.30
C THR A 553 -26.10 -7.58 0.59
N VAL A 554 -25.07 -6.76 0.34
CA VAL A 554 -23.67 -7.11 0.66
C VAL A 554 -23.49 -7.31 2.17
N ALA A 555 -24.08 -6.43 2.99
CA ALA A 555 -24.06 -6.55 4.44
C ALA A 555 -24.75 -7.84 4.91
N ALA A 556 -25.99 -8.10 4.46
CA ALA A 556 -26.75 -9.28 4.84
C ALA A 556 -26.04 -10.58 4.40
N MET A 557 -25.52 -10.61 3.16
CA MET A 557 -24.70 -11.71 2.67
C MET A 557 -23.47 -11.92 3.55
N GLY A 558 -22.78 -10.84 3.93
CA GLY A 558 -21.60 -10.94 4.79
C GLY A 558 -21.90 -11.50 6.18
N VAL A 559 -22.98 -11.03 6.83
CA VAL A 559 -23.42 -11.57 8.12
C VAL A 559 -23.76 -13.05 8.00
N LEU A 560 -24.58 -13.43 7.01
CA LEU A 560 -25.00 -14.82 6.82
C LEU A 560 -23.80 -15.74 6.56
N LEU A 561 -22.94 -15.37 5.60
CA LEU A 561 -21.75 -16.17 5.29
C LEU A 561 -20.82 -16.29 6.49
N TYR A 562 -20.61 -15.22 7.25
CA TYR A 562 -19.78 -15.27 8.44
C TYR A 562 -20.36 -16.21 9.50
N VAL A 563 -21.65 -16.11 9.82
CA VAL A 563 -22.29 -16.95 10.85
C VAL A 563 -22.29 -18.43 10.45
N VAL A 564 -22.58 -18.74 9.18
CA VAL A 564 -22.53 -20.12 8.65
C VAL A 564 -21.12 -20.69 8.74
N LEU A 565 -20.12 -19.95 8.24
CA LEU A 565 -18.73 -20.40 8.28
C LEU A 565 -18.19 -20.48 9.71
N PHE A 566 -18.62 -19.59 10.61
CA PHE A 566 -18.26 -19.62 12.03
C PHE A 566 -18.73 -20.91 12.70
N GLU A 567 -20.01 -21.29 12.53
CA GLU A 567 -20.55 -22.53 13.12
C GLU A 567 -19.89 -23.78 12.52
N LEU A 568 -19.72 -23.83 11.20
CA LEU A 568 -19.02 -24.95 10.54
C LEU A 568 -17.57 -25.06 10.99
N ALA A 569 -16.86 -23.93 11.09
CA ALA A 569 -15.48 -23.88 11.55
C ALA A 569 -15.33 -24.40 12.98
N LEU A 570 -16.21 -24.00 13.90
CA LEU A 570 -16.18 -24.46 15.29
C LEU A 570 -16.41 -25.97 15.39
N ARG A 571 -17.41 -26.51 14.70
CA ARG A 571 -17.73 -27.94 14.69
C ARG A 571 -16.61 -28.76 14.05
N ALA A 572 -16.08 -28.31 12.92
CA ALA A 572 -14.95 -28.93 12.25
C ALA A 572 -13.68 -28.90 13.10
N LYS A 573 -13.39 -27.78 13.78
CA LYS A 573 -12.23 -27.64 14.67
C LYS A 573 -12.35 -28.51 15.92
N ALA A 574 -13.56 -28.71 16.45
CA ALA A 574 -13.80 -29.63 17.55
C ALA A 574 -13.51 -31.08 17.13
N ALA A 575 -13.87 -31.47 15.90
CA ALA A 575 -13.57 -32.78 15.34
C ALA A 575 -12.09 -32.96 14.92
N ARG A 576 -11.42 -31.87 14.51
CA ARG A 576 -10.02 -31.83 14.06
C ARG A 576 -9.25 -30.72 14.78
N PRO A 577 -8.62 -30.98 15.95
CA PRO A 577 -7.79 -30.00 16.62
C PRO A 577 -6.63 -29.51 15.73
N GLY A 578 -6.30 -28.22 15.82
CA GLY A 578 -5.25 -27.61 14.99
C GLY A 578 -5.67 -27.31 13.53
N LEU A 579 -6.97 -27.36 13.24
CA LEU A 579 -7.56 -27.02 11.93
C LEU A 579 -7.13 -25.64 11.42
N THR A 580 -6.83 -25.58 10.14
CA THR A 580 -6.66 -24.35 9.34
C THR A 580 -7.76 -24.24 8.28
N MET A 581 -7.93 -23.09 7.66
CA MET A 581 -8.90 -22.90 6.56
C MET A 581 -8.25 -22.21 5.37
N THR A 582 -8.53 -22.73 4.18
CA THR A 582 -8.22 -22.08 2.91
C THR A 582 -9.51 -21.54 2.31
N LEU A 583 -9.52 -20.26 1.92
CA LEU A 583 -10.65 -19.62 1.27
C LEU A 583 -10.25 -19.26 -0.16
N VAL A 584 -10.77 -20.00 -1.14
CA VAL A 584 -10.47 -19.79 -2.56
C VAL A 584 -11.65 -19.08 -3.22
N ARG A 585 -11.43 -17.85 -3.67
CA ARG A 585 -12.44 -17.07 -4.38
C ARG A 585 -12.24 -17.18 -5.89
N LEU A 586 -13.19 -17.82 -6.56
CA LEU A 586 -13.30 -17.77 -8.01
C LEU A 586 -14.01 -16.46 -8.40
N GLN A 587 -13.45 -15.73 -9.36
CA GLN A 587 -14.07 -14.54 -9.91
C GLN A 587 -14.05 -14.59 -11.44
N HIS A 588 -15.13 -14.12 -12.05
CA HIS A 588 -15.28 -14.14 -13.50
C HIS A 588 -14.22 -13.24 -14.15
N SER A 589 -14.22 -11.96 -13.78
CA SER A 589 -13.27 -10.93 -14.27
C SER A 589 -12.32 -10.44 -13.18
N GLY A 590 -11.22 -9.83 -13.60
CA GLY A 590 -10.30 -9.11 -12.72
C GLY A 590 -10.80 -7.71 -12.37
N LYS A 591 -9.87 -6.88 -11.87
CA LYS A 591 -10.10 -5.46 -11.62
C LYS A 591 -10.58 -4.75 -12.90
N GLN A 592 -11.58 -3.89 -12.80
CA GLN A 592 -12.07 -3.12 -13.95
C GLN A 592 -11.09 -2.00 -14.34
N LYS A 593 -11.20 -1.53 -15.60
CA LYS A 593 -10.26 -0.58 -16.20
C LYS A 593 -10.31 0.80 -15.55
N ASP A 594 -11.50 1.30 -15.21
CA ASP A 594 -11.71 2.60 -14.56
C ASP A 594 -12.28 2.44 -13.14
N ARG A 595 -12.06 3.47 -12.31
CA ARG A 595 -12.44 3.46 -10.89
C ARG A 595 -13.95 3.33 -10.68
N GLU A 596 -14.75 3.99 -11.51
CA GLU A 596 -16.21 4.01 -11.32
C GLU A 596 -16.81 2.63 -11.64
N SER A 597 -16.42 2.03 -12.76
CA SER A 597 -16.81 0.67 -13.11
C SER A 597 -16.32 -0.35 -12.08
N ASP A 598 -15.09 -0.20 -11.57
CA ASP A 598 -14.53 -1.08 -10.52
C ASP A 598 -15.33 -0.97 -9.21
N ALA A 599 -15.73 0.25 -8.82
CA ALA A 599 -16.54 0.51 -7.64
C ALA A 599 -17.96 -0.06 -7.74
N GLN A 600 -18.52 -0.10 -8.96
CA GLN A 600 -19.87 -0.60 -9.25
C GLN A 600 -19.92 -2.11 -9.49
N ASP A 601 -18.79 -2.78 -9.75
CA ASP A 601 -18.71 -4.21 -10.02
C ASP A 601 -19.01 -5.07 -8.78
N GLY A 602 -19.76 -6.16 -8.99
CA GLY A 602 -20.04 -7.17 -7.98
C GLY A 602 -18.79 -7.95 -7.55
N ASN A 603 -17.82 -8.17 -8.45
CA ASN A 603 -16.57 -8.85 -8.07
C ASN A 603 -15.78 -8.05 -7.03
N THR A 604 -15.81 -6.72 -7.10
CA THR A 604 -15.19 -5.83 -6.11
C THR A 604 -15.90 -5.91 -4.76
N ALA A 605 -17.23 -6.01 -4.76
CA ALA A 605 -18.01 -6.21 -3.53
C ALA A 605 -17.67 -7.55 -2.86
N ILE A 606 -17.62 -8.64 -3.64
CA ILE A 606 -17.20 -9.95 -3.11
C ILE A 606 -15.73 -9.93 -2.67
N TYR A 607 -14.84 -9.24 -3.38
CA TYR A 607 -13.45 -9.11 -2.95
C TYR A 607 -13.34 -8.47 -1.57
N ALA A 608 -14.03 -7.34 -1.37
CA ALA A 608 -14.07 -6.64 -0.09
C ALA A 608 -14.68 -7.53 1.01
N LEU A 609 -15.75 -8.26 0.69
CA LEU A 609 -16.39 -9.18 1.62
C LEU A 609 -15.46 -10.33 2.02
N SER A 610 -14.79 -10.99 1.06
CA SER A 610 -13.85 -12.08 1.35
C SER A 610 -12.70 -11.62 2.24
N GLN A 611 -12.19 -10.40 2.02
CA GLN A 611 -11.15 -9.79 2.87
C GLN A 611 -11.65 -9.52 4.29
N ALA A 612 -12.94 -9.16 4.46
CA ALA A 612 -13.55 -9.01 5.77
C ALA A 612 -13.79 -10.37 6.46
N LEU A 613 -14.25 -11.38 5.72
CA LEU A 613 -14.44 -12.74 6.21
C LEU A 613 -13.14 -13.38 6.68
N GLU A 614 -12.05 -13.25 5.92
CA GLU A 614 -10.73 -13.74 6.31
C GLU A 614 -10.33 -13.19 7.69
N LYS A 615 -10.47 -11.87 7.90
CA LYS A 615 -10.12 -11.21 9.17
C LYS A 615 -11.02 -11.65 10.32
N ALA A 616 -12.33 -11.77 10.08
CA ALA A 616 -13.30 -12.13 11.12
C ALA A 616 -13.18 -13.61 11.53
N LEU A 617 -12.98 -14.51 10.58
CA LEU A 617 -12.79 -15.95 10.84
C LEU A 617 -11.40 -16.27 11.40
N ALA A 618 -10.39 -15.44 11.11
CA ALA A 618 -9.04 -15.57 11.68
C ALA A 618 -8.98 -15.39 13.21
N ARG A 619 -10.09 -15.00 13.85
CA ARG A 619 -10.26 -15.09 15.31
C ARG A 619 -10.37 -16.54 15.78
N GLU A 620 -11.04 -17.39 15.01
CA GLU A 620 -11.35 -18.78 15.40
C GLU A 620 -10.21 -19.73 15.07
N LEU A 621 -9.61 -19.60 13.89
CA LEU A 621 -8.53 -20.45 13.40
C LEU A 621 -7.75 -19.76 12.27
N PRO A 622 -6.52 -20.19 11.92
CA PRO A 622 -5.75 -19.59 10.85
C PRO A 622 -6.45 -19.72 9.49
N VAL A 623 -6.78 -18.58 8.86
CA VAL A 623 -7.43 -18.52 7.54
C VAL A 623 -6.47 -17.92 6.53
N LYS A 624 -6.41 -18.52 5.32
CA LYS A 624 -5.71 -17.95 4.17
C LYS A 624 -6.66 -17.77 2.98
N LEU A 625 -6.85 -16.52 2.56
CA LEU A 625 -7.60 -16.19 1.35
C LEU A 625 -6.71 -16.13 0.11
N GLN A 626 -7.19 -16.70 -0.99
CA GLN A 626 -6.62 -16.55 -2.33
C GLN A 626 -7.71 -16.33 -3.38
N GLY A 627 -7.49 -15.42 -4.33
CA GLY A 627 -8.39 -15.17 -5.45
C GLY A 627 -7.81 -15.61 -6.79
N ILE A 628 -8.66 -16.08 -7.71
CA ILE A 628 -8.28 -16.40 -9.09
C ILE A 628 -9.34 -15.92 -10.09
N THR A 629 -8.87 -15.28 -11.16
CA THR A 629 -9.69 -14.92 -12.33
C THR A 629 -9.84 -16.11 -13.25
N THR A 630 -11.07 -16.45 -13.61
CA THR A 630 -11.37 -17.60 -14.47
C THR A 630 -11.45 -17.25 -15.96
N LEU A 631 -11.54 -15.96 -16.32
CA LEU A 631 -11.43 -15.51 -17.71
C LEU A 631 -10.00 -15.72 -18.25
N ASN A 632 -9.91 -16.33 -19.42
CA ASN A 632 -8.68 -16.44 -20.20
C ASN A 632 -8.39 -15.09 -20.86
N ASP A 633 -7.30 -14.44 -20.47
CA ASP A 633 -6.66 -13.48 -21.37
C ASP A 633 -6.15 -14.27 -22.59
N ALA A 634 -6.10 -13.66 -23.77
CA ALA A 634 -5.82 -14.30 -25.06
C ALA A 634 -4.46 -15.02 -25.20
N ASP A 635 -3.68 -15.11 -24.12
CA ASP A 635 -2.36 -15.74 -24.05
C ASP A 635 -2.27 -16.79 -22.93
N ASP A 636 -1.32 -17.71 -23.11
CA ASP A 636 -0.91 -18.88 -22.29
C ASP A 636 -0.59 -18.60 -20.78
N SER A 637 -0.97 -17.43 -20.28
CA SER A 637 -0.86 -16.95 -18.90
C SER A 637 -1.77 -17.69 -17.90
N ALA A 638 -2.81 -18.39 -18.35
CA ALA A 638 -3.76 -19.09 -17.49
C ALA A 638 -3.07 -20.17 -16.64
N HIS A 639 -2.14 -20.92 -17.24
CA HIS A 639 -1.33 -21.92 -16.53
C HIS A 639 -0.50 -21.27 -15.40
N TRP A 640 0.15 -20.14 -15.67
CA TRP A 640 0.96 -19.42 -14.68
C TRP A 640 0.11 -18.83 -13.55
N ARG A 641 -1.08 -18.29 -13.85
CA ARG A 641 -2.02 -17.79 -12.84
C ARG A 641 -2.52 -18.89 -11.91
N LYS A 642 -2.89 -20.05 -12.46
CA LYS A 642 -3.31 -21.24 -11.70
C LYS A 642 -2.20 -21.72 -10.76
N ARG A 643 -0.99 -21.92 -11.30
CA ARG A 643 0.19 -22.33 -10.53
C ARG A 643 0.59 -21.31 -9.45
N GLY A 644 0.55 -20.02 -9.77
CA GLY A 644 0.82 -18.94 -8.82
C GLY A 644 -0.21 -18.89 -7.69
N SER A 645 -1.50 -19.05 -8.00
CA SER A 645 -2.57 -19.08 -7.00
C SER A 645 -2.43 -20.29 -6.06
N LEU A 646 -2.05 -21.45 -6.60
CA LEU A 646 -1.79 -22.64 -5.79
C LEU A 646 -0.56 -22.45 -4.87
N ALA A 647 0.51 -21.83 -5.36
CA ALA A 647 1.67 -21.49 -4.53
C ALA A 647 1.34 -20.46 -3.43
N ALA A 648 0.46 -19.50 -3.70
CA ALA A 648 0.07 -18.48 -2.74
C ALA A 648 -0.67 -19.03 -1.51
N LEU A 649 -1.35 -20.18 -1.64
CA LEU A 649 -1.99 -20.89 -0.51
C LEU A 649 -1.00 -21.41 0.53
N LEU A 650 0.30 -21.51 0.17
CA LEU A 650 1.36 -21.80 1.13
C LEU A 650 1.62 -20.62 2.08
N GLY A 651 1.22 -19.39 1.72
CA GLY A 651 1.43 -18.21 2.56
C GLY A 651 0.61 -18.28 3.85
N GLY A 652 1.20 -17.90 4.97
CA GLY A 652 0.57 -17.90 6.29
C GLY A 652 0.52 -19.28 6.98
N GLN A 653 0.98 -20.34 6.30
CA GLN A 653 1.06 -21.69 6.87
C GLN A 653 2.19 -21.79 7.89
N PRO A 654 2.07 -22.62 8.95
CA PRO A 654 3.10 -22.75 9.96
C PRO A 654 4.47 -23.11 9.38
N VAL A 655 5.52 -22.64 10.02
CA VAL A 655 6.90 -22.90 9.61
C VAL A 655 7.66 -23.52 10.76
N ARG A 656 8.41 -24.58 10.44
CA ARG A 656 9.38 -25.20 11.35
C ARG A 656 10.78 -24.70 10.99
N PHE A 657 11.56 -24.35 12.00
CA PHE A 657 12.94 -23.92 11.82
C PHE A 657 13.83 -24.32 13.01
N ALA A 658 15.14 -24.35 12.81
CA ALA A 658 16.08 -24.71 13.88
C ALA A 658 16.07 -23.68 15.03
N GLN A 659 16.14 -24.17 16.27
CA GLN A 659 16.24 -23.30 17.45
C GLN A 659 17.68 -22.74 17.57
N GLU A 660 17.87 -21.46 17.24
CA GLU A 660 19.19 -20.78 17.27
C GLU A 660 19.55 -20.14 18.63
N GLY A 661 18.57 -19.99 19.52
CA GLY A 661 18.69 -19.26 20.78
C GLY A 661 18.23 -20.06 22.00
N SER A 662 18.00 -19.36 23.11
CA SER A 662 17.71 -19.95 24.43
C SER A 662 16.25 -19.88 24.86
N LEU A 663 15.38 -19.17 24.12
CA LEU A 663 13.98 -19.01 24.51
C LEU A 663 13.11 -20.12 23.94
N ASP A 664 12.31 -20.74 24.81
CA ASP A 664 11.35 -21.77 24.42
C ASP A 664 10.06 -21.17 23.82
N LYS A 665 9.66 -19.99 24.29
CA LYS A 665 8.42 -19.32 23.87
C LYS A 665 8.66 -17.86 23.54
N VAL A 666 8.28 -17.45 22.34
CA VAL A 666 8.31 -16.06 21.88
C VAL A 666 7.01 -15.74 21.15
N ALA A 667 6.41 -14.60 21.47
CA ALA A 667 5.23 -14.10 20.76
C ALA A 667 5.55 -12.81 20.00
N VAL A 668 4.91 -12.63 18.84
CA VAL A 668 4.85 -11.33 18.15
C VAL A 668 3.41 -10.85 18.15
N LEU A 669 3.16 -9.70 18.76
CA LEU A 669 1.87 -9.02 18.75
C LEU A 669 1.92 -7.86 17.74
N SER A 670 1.29 -8.05 16.60
CA SER A 670 1.32 -7.13 15.46
C SER A 670 -0.03 -6.43 15.34
N TYR A 671 -0.10 -5.09 15.31
CA TYR A 671 -1.39 -4.38 15.33
C TYR A 671 -1.45 -3.10 14.50
N VAL A 672 -2.65 -2.76 14.04
CA VAL A 672 -2.95 -1.55 13.27
C VAL A 672 -4.28 -0.94 13.67
N THR A 673 -4.38 0.37 13.57
CA THR A 673 -5.63 1.13 13.75
C THR A 673 -6.16 1.59 12.41
N ARG A 674 -7.43 1.37 12.09
CA ARG A 674 -8.04 1.82 10.82
C ARG A 674 -9.27 2.67 11.07
N PRO A 675 -9.46 3.80 10.39
CA PRO A 675 -10.72 4.52 10.46
C PRO A 675 -11.85 3.67 9.85
N CYS A 676 -12.93 3.49 10.61
CA CYS A 676 -14.09 2.70 10.20
C CYS A 676 -15.41 3.49 10.21
N ASP A 677 -15.50 4.56 10.99
CA ASP A 677 -16.62 5.50 11.01
C ASP A 677 -16.05 6.92 11.00
N VAL A 678 -15.96 7.55 9.83
CA VAL A 678 -15.35 8.88 9.69
C VAL A 678 -16.23 9.74 8.81
N HIS A 679 -16.54 10.94 9.29
CA HIS A 679 -17.20 11.94 8.48
C HIS A 679 -16.41 13.25 8.54
N PRO A 680 -15.95 13.80 7.39
CA PRO A 680 -15.09 14.99 7.38
C PRO A 680 -15.68 16.18 8.16
N ALA A 681 -17.01 16.39 8.12
CA ALA A 681 -17.67 17.48 8.83
C ALA A 681 -17.78 17.25 10.37
N TYR A 682 -17.55 16.03 10.86
CA TYR A 682 -17.74 15.67 12.27
C TYR A 682 -16.52 14.90 12.85
N PRO A 683 -15.29 15.45 12.76
CA PRO A 683 -14.05 14.73 13.07
C PRO A 683 -13.91 14.31 14.54
N ALA A 684 -14.69 14.93 15.44
CA ALA A 684 -14.72 14.57 16.87
C ALA A 684 -15.38 13.21 17.12
N SER A 685 -16.21 12.73 16.18
CA SER A 685 -16.94 11.46 16.25
C SER A 685 -16.27 10.31 15.47
N ASP A 686 -15.03 10.50 15.04
CA ASP A 686 -14.31 9.52 14.24
C ASP A 686 -14.03 8.23 15.02
N GLY A 687 -14.68 7.14 14.60
CA GLY A 687 -14.50 5.79 15.10
C GLY A 687 -13.44 5.02 14.31
N HIS A 688 -12.72 4.15 15.03
CA HIS A 688 -11.62 3.37 14.46
C HIS A 688 -11.71 1.89 14.87
N LEU A 689 -11.28 1.02 13.97
CA LEU A 689 -11.12 -0.41 14.19
C LEU A 689 -9.66 -0.71 14.49
N PHE A 690 -9.39 -1.13 15.72
CA PHE A 690 -8.15 -1.78 16.10
C PHE A 690 -8.16 -3.21 15.62
N VAL A 691 -7.05 -3.65 15.04
CA VAL A 691 -6.88 -5.01 14.55
C VAL A 691 -5.51 -5.50 14.99
N SER A 692 -5.47 -6.61 15.73
CA SER A 692 -4.24 -7.27 16.18
C SER A 692 -4.15 -8.68 15.62
N ARG A 693 -2.94 -9.13 15.31
CA ARG A 693 -2.61 -10.50 14.93
C ARG A 693 -1.42 -10.98 15.73
N THR A 694 -1.55 -12.17 16.32
CA THR A 694 -0.45 -12.80 17.06
C THR A 694 0.26 -13.85 16.23
N TYR A 695 1.58 -13.93 16.42
CA TYR A 695 2.43 -15.01 15.91
C TYR A 695 3.07 -15.70 17.11
N LEU A 696 2.98 -17.01 17.17
CA LEU A 696 3.37 -17.82 18.31
C LEU A 696 4.51 -18.76 17.88
N ALA A 697 5.65 -18.64 18.55
CA ALA A 697 6.80 -19.50 18.35
C ALA A 697 7.02 -20.36 19.59
N ASP A 698 6.88 -21.67 19.43
CA ASP A 698 7.09 -22.68 20.46
C ASP A 698 8.28 -23.56 20.06
N SER A 699 9.30 -23.65 20.90
CA SER A 699 10.50 -24.48 20.68
C SER A 699 10.42 -25.78 21.47
N GLU A 700 10.66 -26.90 20.79
CA GLU A 700 10.72 -28.23 21.38
C GLU A 700 11.67 -29.11 20.56
N GLY A 701 12.51 -29.92 21.23
CA GLY A 701 13.39 -30.87 20.55
C GLY A 701 14.41 -30.21 19.60
N GLY A 702 14.83 -28.97 19.86
CA GLY A 702 15.79 -28.23 19.02
C GLY A 702 15.18 -27.64 17.74
N GLN A 703 13.86 -27.70 17.59
CA GLN A 703 13.11 -27.06 16.51
C GLN A 703 12.10 -26.07 17.10
N THR A 704 11.81 -25.01 16.37
CA THR A 704 10.79 -24.03 16.71
C THR A 704 9.68 -24.08 15.67
N LEU A 705 8.44 -24.22 16.13
CA LEU A 705 7.24 -24.10 15.30
C LEU A 705 6.70 -22.68 15.44
N LEU A 706 6.72 -21.93 14.34
CA LEU A 706 6.02 -20.65 14.22
C LEU A 706 4.66 -20.87 13.58
N LYS A 707 3.60 -20.36 14.22
CA LYS A 707 2.24 -20.36 13.68
C LYS A 707 1.57 -19.01 13.90
N VAL A 708 0.54 -18.75 13.11
CA VAL A 708 -0.41 -17.68 13.37
C VAL A 708 -1.27 -18.09 14.57
N GLY A 709 -1.39 -17.21 15.56
CA GLY A 709 -2.29 -17.36 16.69
C GLY A 709 -3.70 -16.94 16.31
N GLN A 710 -4.14 -15.78 16.81
CA GLN A 710 -5.46 -15.22 16.54
C GLN A 710 -5.36 -13.84 15.92
N MET A 711 -6.38 -13.49 15.14
CA MET A 711 -6.65 -12.12 14.73
C MET A 711 -7.85 -11.58 15.49
N LEU A 712 -7.66 -10.55 16.29
CA LEU A 712 -8.74 -9.87 17.01
C LEU A 712 -8.97 -8.48 16.43
N SER A 713 -10.21 -8.01 16.55
CA SER A 713 -10.54 -6.64 16.25
C SER A 713 -11.37 -6.04 17.38
N ARG A 714 -11.21 -4.73 17.61
CA ARG A 714 -11.97 -3.94 18.57
C ARG A 714 -12.27 -2.57 18.00
N ARG A 715 -13.51 -2.13 18.10
CA ARG A 715 -13.87 -0.74 17.78
C ARG A 715 -13.49 0.18 18.94
N VAL A 716 -13.02 1.37 18.58
CA VAL A 716 -12.71 2.48 19.48
C VAL A 716 -13.54 3.65 19.00
N ASP A 717 -14.42 4.13 19.88
CA ASP A 717 -15.52 5.03 19.53
C ASP A 717 -15.08 6.49 19.39
N SER A 718 -14.02 6.91 20.07
CA SER A 718 -13.51 8.28 19.98
C SER A 718 -11.99 8.36 19.95
N ARG A 719 -11.48 9.52 19.49
CA ARG A 719 -10.04 9.85 19.54
C ARG A 719 -9.47 9.90 20.97
N LYS A 720 -10.30 10.08 22.00
CA LYS A 720 -9.84 10.10 23.40
C LYS A 720 -9.54 8.68 23.90
N ASP A 721 -10.35 7.71 23.48
CA ASP A 721 -10.23 6.30 23.89
C ASP A 721 -9.01 5.62 23.26
N PHE A 722 -8.37 6.26 22.27
CA PHE A 722 -7.07 5.83 21.75
C PHE A 722 -5.95 5.81 22.78
N GLY A 723 -6.05 6.57 23.88
CA GLY A 723 -5.03 6.55 24.93
C GLY A 723 -4.92 5.20 25.62
N ILE A 724 -5.98 4.37 25.61
CA ILE A 724 -6.07 3.14 26.40
C ILE A 724 -6.31 1.92 25.48
N PRO A 725 -5.27 1.22 25.02
CA PRO A 725 -5.42 0.06 24.14
C PRO A 725 -5.82 -1.20 24.91
N HIS A 726 -7.07 -1.29 25.35
CA HIS A 726 -7.57 -2.48 26.05
C HIS A 726 -7.31 -3.78 25.26
N LEU A 727 -7.44 -3.75 23.93
CA LEU A 727 -7.16 -4.91 23.07
C LEU A 727 -5.71 -5.41 23.22
N ILE A 728 -4.73 -4.51 23.29
CA ILE A 728 -3.30 -4.87 23.41
C ILE A 728 -3.05 -5.46 24.79
N LEU A 729 -3.57 -4.85 25.86
CA LEU A 729 -3.43 -5.35 27.23
C LEU A 729 -4.07 -6.74 27.41
N GLU A 730 -5.24 -6.98 26.80
CA GLU A 730 -5.90 -8.28 26.78
C GLU A 730 -5.07 -9.34 26.05
N GLN A 731 -4.49 -9.00 24.90
CA GLN A 731 -3.60 -9.89 24.17
C GLN A 731 -2.34 -10.22 25.00
N ILE A 732 -1.73 -9.24 25.67
CA ILE A 732 -0.59 -9.49 26.56
C ILE A 732 -1.00 -10.44 27.70
N ALA A 733 -2.15 -10.21 28.34
CA ALA A 733 -2.65 -11.08 29.40
C ALA A 733 -2.88 -12.54 28.92
N GLN A 734 -3.46 -12.72 27.73
CA GLN A 734 -3.69 -14.03 27.13
C GLN A 734 -2.37 -14.74 26.80
N LEU A 735 -1.42 -14.04 26.19
CA LEU A 735 -0.11 -14.57 25.86
C LEU A 735 0.67 -14.96 27.13
N ARG A 736 0.66 -14.10 28.15
CA ARG A 736 1.23 -14.40 29.47
C ARG A 736 0.63 -15.67 30.06
N LYS A 737 -0.70 -15.81 30.05
CA LYS A 737 -1.40 -17.02 30.54
C LYS A 737 -1.00 -18.29 29.76
N ALA A 738 -0.69 -18.15 28.47
CA ALA A 738 -0.17 -19.25 27.65
C ALA A 738 1.34 -19.51 27.82
N GLY A 739 2.01 -18.76 28.71
CA GLY A 739 3.43 -18.93 29.06
C GLY A 739 4.40 -18.13 28.21
N TYR A 740 3.94 -17.16 27.41
CA TYR A 740 4.83 -16.28 26.65
C TYR A 740 5.30 -15.11 27.52
N GLN A 741 6.56 -15.15 27.96
CA GLN A 741 7.19 -14.08 28.73
C GLN A 741 7.89 -13.04 27.83
N HIS A 742 8.19 -13.37 26.58
CA HIS A 742 8.87 -12.48 25.63
C HIS A 742 7.92 -12.10 24.49
N ILE A 743 7.51 -10.83 24.43
CA ILE A 743 6.51 -10.34 23.47
C ILE A 743 7.09 -9.20 22.63
N LEU A 744 7.33 -9.48 21.34
CA LEU A 744 7.68 -8.48 20.34
C LEU A 744 6.41 -7.74 19.91
N MET A 745 6.28 -6.47 20.29
CA MET A 745 5.09 -5.67 20.06
C MET A 745 5.31 -4.76 18.84
N LEU A 746 4.71 -5.10 17.70
CA LEU A 746 4.94 -4.44 16.43
C LEU A 746 3.76 -3.53 16.03
N SER A 747 4.00 -2.22 16.04
CA SER A 747 2.98 -1.23 15.66
C SER A 747 3.02 -0.92 14.15
N HIS A 748 1.85 -0.91 13.50
CA HIS A 748 1.68 -0.39 12.14
C HIS A 748 0.69 0.79 12.19
N HIS A 749 0.98 1.87 11.46
CA HIS A 749 0.12 3.06 11.44
C HIS A 749 -0.63 3.17 10.11
N TYR A 750 -1.95 3.40 10.19
CA TYR A 750 -2.75 3.69 9.00
C TYR A 750 -2.54 5.13 8.54
N GLY A 751 -2.53 5.35 7.22
CA GLY A 751 -2.37 6.69 6.65
C GLY A 751 -0.92 7.19 6.60
N ASN A 752 0.06 6.31 6.83
CA ASN A 752 1.52 6.50 6.79
C ASN A 752 2.13 7.25 5.58
N ARG A 753 1.32 7.71 4.62
CA ARG A 753 1.74 8.45 3.43
C ARG A 753 1.51 9.98 3.52
N HIS A 754 0.67 10.47 4.44
CA HIS A 754 0.40 11.91 4.62
C HIS A 754 1.47 12.57 5.52
N ARG A 755 1.56 13.91 5.57
CA ARG A 755 2.44 14.64 6.51
C ARG A 755 1.93 14.52 7.95
N GLY A 756 2.83 14.53 8.95
CA GLY A 756 2.47 14.44 10.38
C GLY A 756 2.53 13.03 10.99
N ARG A 757 3.32 12.13 10.39
CA ARG A 757 3.40 10.68 10.69
C ARG A 757 3.90 10.36 12.09
N ALA A 758 4.74 11.23 12.65
CA ALA A 758 5.36 11.05 13.96
C ALA A 758 4.64 11.75 15.11
N ALA A 759 3.47 12.35 14.86
CA ALA A 759 2.67 12.88 15.96
C ALA A 759 2.23 11.73 16.88
N GLU A 760 2.43 11.86 18.20
CA GLU A 760 2.15 10.82 19.20
C GLU A 760 0.74 10.24 19.10
N ARG A 761 -0.23 11.04 18.65
CA ARG A 761 -1.61 10.62 18.35
C ARG A 761 -1.73 9.44 17.37
N HIS A 762 -0.69 9.17 16.57
CA HIS A 762 -0.66 8.05 15.63
C HIS A 762 0.02 6.81 16.22
N SER A 763 0.75 6.93 17.33
CA SER A 763 1.45 5.86 18.04
C SER A 763 1.18 5.85 19.56
N PRO A 764 -0.09 5.92 20.04
CA PRO A 764 -0.39 6.05 21.47
C PRO A 764 0.12 4.87 22.32
N HIS A 765 0.39 3.71 21.71
CA HIS A 765 0.83 2.49 22.42
C HIS A 765 2.33 2.25 22.37
N ALA A 766 3.06 3.25 21.87
CA ALA A 766 4.48 3.40 22.16
C ALA A 766 4.71 4.45 23.26
N THR A 767 3.67 5.11 23.77
CA THR A 767 3.82 6.15 24.80
C THR A 767 4.35 5.58 26.12
N LEU A 768 5.00 6.45 26.89
CA LEU A 768 5.48 6.09 28.22
C LEU A 768 4.33 5.62 29.12
N GLU A 769 3.20 6.33 29.10
CA GLU A 769 2.02 6.03 29.92
C GLU A 769 1.54 4.60 29.71
N PHE A 770 1.39 4.18 28.45
CA PHE A 770 0.97 2.82 28.12
C PHE A 770 2.02 1.78 28.55
N LEU A 771 3.31 2.03 28.27
CA LEU A 771 4.36 1.06 28.58
C LEU A 771 4.54 0.90 30.10
N ASP A 772 4.39 1.96 30.88
CA ASP A 772 4.37 1.91 32.35
C ASP A 772 3.15 1.14 32.86
N GLU A 773 1.96 1.38 32.30
CA GLU A 773 0.76 0.62 32.68
C GLU A 773 0.93 -0.87 32.39
N ALA A 774 1.38 -1.21 31.18
CA ALA A 774 1.56 -2.60 30.75
C ALA A 774 2.61 -3.32 31.61
N THR A 775 3.74 -2.68 31.91
CA THR A 775 4.79 -3.28 32.76
C THR A 775 4.40 -3.35 34.24
N THR A 776 3.58 -2.43 34.73
CA THR A 776 3.03 -2.50 36.09
C THR A 776 2.03 -3.65 36.21
N ARG A 777 1.22 -3.88 35.18
CA ARG A 777 0.22 -4.96 35.15
C ARG A 777 0.82 -6.34 34.88
N PHE A 778 1.95 -6.39 34.17
CA PHE A 778 2.62 -7.61 33.73
C PHE A 778 4.13 -7.52 34.00
N ASP A 779 4.50 -7.50 35.27
CA ASP A 779 5.88 -7.29 35.76
C ASP A 779 6.85 -8.46 35.44
N ASP A 780 6.31 -9.61 35.07
CA ASP A 780 7.02 -10.82 34.66
C ASP A 780 7.15 -10.97 33.13
N VAL A 781 6.69 -10.00 32.35
CA VAL A 781 6.69 -10.03 30.88
C VAL A 781 7.66 -8.99 30.31
N PHE A 782 8.54 -9.42 29.41
CA PHE A 782 9.41 -8.56 28.61
C PHE A 782 8.67 -8.10 27.36
N ILE A 783 8.30 -6.82 27.33
CA ILE A 783 7.64 -6.19 26.18
C ILE A 783 8.67 -5.43 25.35
N TYR A 784 8.79 -5.79 24.07
CA TYR A 784 9.71 -5.16 23.14
C TYR A 784 8.93 -4.29 22.14
N PRO A 785 8.76 -2.97 22.38
CA PRO A 785 8.11 -2.08 21.42
C PRO A 785 8.96 -1.96 20.15
N LEU A 786 8.40 -2.39 19.03
CA LEU A 786 9.03 -2.37 17.72
C LEU A 786 8.23 -1.55 16.71
N ARG A 787 8.97 -0.86 15.84
CA ARG A 787 8.48 -0.31 14.57
C ARG A 787 9.22 -0.99 13.42
N ARG A 788 8.64 -0.97 12.22
CA ARG A 788 9.31 -1.45 11.02
C ARG A 788 9.23 -0.43 9.91
N ASP A 789 10.20 -0.47 9.01
CA ASP A 789 10.13 0.27 7.75
C ASP A 789 10.76 -0.55 6.61
N VAL A 790 10.30 -0.27 5.38
CA VAL A 790 10.74 -0.96 4.16
C VAL A 790 11.46 0.02 3.26
N PHE A 791 12.77 -0.13 3.18
CA PHE A 791 13.64 0.71 2.36
C PHE A 791 13.78 0.08 0.98
N PRO A 792 13.35 0.77 -0.08
CA PRO A 792 13.55 0.26 -1.42
C PRO A 792 15.02 0.37 -1.80
N ALA A 793 15.58 -0.72 -2.31
CA ALA A 793 16.97 -0.81 -2.70
C ALA A 793 17.09 -1.20 -4.17
N THR A 794 18.14 -0.70 -4.83
CA THR A 794 18.49 -1.08 -6.19
C THR A 794 19.46 -2.24 -6.13
N ARG A 795 19.06 -3.40 -6.67
CA ARG A 795 19.93 -4.57 -6.79
C ARG A 795 21.03 -4.31 -7.81
N LEU A 796 22.28 -4.62 -7.48
CA LEU A 796 23.44 -4.31 -8.34
C LEU A 796 23.94 -5.52 -9.16
N ARG A 797 23.66 -6.76 -8.75
CA ARG A 797 24.01 -7.97 -9.52
C ARG A 797 22.85 -8.96 -9.57
N PRO A 798 22.79 -9.92 -10.53
CA PRO A 798 21.81 -11.01 -10.51
C PRO A 798 21.88 -11.86 -9.23
N ARG A 799 20.93 -12.79 -9.08
CA ARG A 799 20.88 -13.69 -7.92
C ARG A 799 21.67 -14.96 -8.15
N ASP A 800 22.51 -15.30 -7.18
CA ASP A 800 23.27 -16.54 -7.22
C ASP A 800 22.40 -17.73 -6.77
N ALA A 801 22.85 -18.93 -7.13
CA ALA A 801 22.11 -20.17 -6.86
C ALA A 801 21.97 -20.47 -5.35
N MET A 802 22.81 -19.87 -4.50
CA MET A 802 22.78 -20.07 -3.04
C MET A 802 22.28 -18.84 -2.28
N GLU A 803 21.43 -18.00 -2.90
CA GLU A 803 20.88 -16.80 -2.25
C GLU A 803 19.36 -16.87 -2.14
N SER A 804 18.84 -17.09 -0.93
CA SER A 804 17.40 -16.98 -0.65
C SER A 804 17.04 -15.58 -0.16
N ALA A 805 17.82 -15.06 0.80
CA ALA A 805 17.73 -13.71 1.34
C ALA A 805 19.06 -13.26 1.93
N PHE A 806 19.12 -11.99 2.33
CA PHE A 806 20.25 -11.36 2.98
C PHE A 806 19.82 -10.78 4.33
N GLU A 807 20.72 -10.71 5.29
CA GLU A 807 20.40 -10.13 6.60
C GLU A 807 21.56 -9.39 7.25
N VAL A 808 21.22 -8.31 7.94
CA VAL A 808 22.14 -7.61 8.86
C VAL A 808 21.77 -8.05 10.27
N LEU A 809 22.66 -8.82 10.89
CA LEU A 809 22.43 -9.36 12.23
C LEU A 809 23.09 -8.54 13.34
N ARG A 810 24.21 -7.86 13.09
CA ARG A 810 24.99 -7.24 14.16
C ARG A 810 24.56 -5.79 14.37
N TYR A 811 24.52 -5.32 15.62
CA TYR A 811 24.13 -3.94 15.91
C TYR A 811 25.14 -2.92 15.37
N ASP A 812 26.44 -3.20 15.48
CA ASP A 812 27.53 -2.39 14.90
C ASP A 812 27.40 -2.28 13.37
N ALA A 813 27.01 -3.36 12.70
CA ALA A 813 26.75 -3.39 11.26
C ALA A 813 25.58 -2.50 10.82
N HIS A 814 24.67 -2.12 11.73
CA HIS A 814 23.61 -1.15 11.47
C HIS A 814 24.03 0.29 11.75
N GLN A 815 25.10 0.55 12.52
CA GLN A 815 25.49 1.92 12.86
C GLN A 815 25.78 2.75 11.60
N LYS A 816 26.40 2.13 10.60
CA LYS A 816 26.73 2.77 9.31
C LYS A 816 25.50 3.19 8.50
N MET A 817 24.33 2.62 8.80
CA MET A 817 23.08 3.08 8.20
C MET A 817 22.75 4.54 8.59
N TYR A 818 23.25 5.04 9.74
CA TYR A 818 22.76 6.29 10.35
C TYR A 818 23.85 7.26 10.85
N GLN A 819 25.13 7.02 10.53
CA GLN A 819 26.26 7.83 11.01
C GLN A 819 26.31 9.27 10.46
N GLU A 820 25.56 9.60 9.41
CA GLU A 820 25.57 10.92 8.78
C GLU A 820 24.18 11.60 8.91
N GLY A 821 24.01 12.56 9.82
CA GLY A 821 22.82 13.44 9.92
C GLY A 821 21.51 12.83 10.46
N ALA A 822 21.26 11.55 10.23
CA ALA A 822 20.03 10.86 10.66
C ALA A 822 19.97 10.56 12.17
N ALA A 823 21.13 10.54 12.86
CA ALA A 823 21.21 10.28 14.30
C ALA A 823 20.36 11.23 15.16
N ASN A 824 20.07 12.46 14.70
CA ASN A 824 19.20 13.41 15.40
C ASN A 824 17.69 13.22 15.13
N ILE A 825 17.33 12.49 14.06
CA ILE A 825 15.94 12.13 13.72
C ILE A 825 15.57 10.81 14.40
N LEU A 826 16.56 9.94 14.67
CA LEU A 826 16.39 8.55 15.09
C LEU A 826 16.72 8.27 16.56
N ARG A 827 16.85 9.30 17.42
CA ARG A 827 17.36 9.11 18.79
C ARG A 827 16.57 8.07 19.61
N SER A 828 15.27 7.91 19.35
CA SER A 828 14.41 6.85 19.92
C SER A 828 14.58 5.48 19.29
N LEU A 829 14.76 5.39 17.97
CA LEU A 829 14.59 4.15 17.21
C LEU A 829 15.93 3.50 16.89
N ARG A 830 16.20 2.36 17.54
CA ARG A 830 17.44 1.58 17.33
C ARG A 830 17.21 0.42 16.39
N PRO A 831 17.92 0.30 15.25
CA PRO A 831 17.80 -0.85 14.39
C PRO A 831 18.30 -2.11 15.10
N ILE A 832 17.49 -3.16 15.12
CA ILE A 832 17.83 -4.43 15.78
C ILE A 832 17.98 -5.60 14.81
N TYR A 833 17.32 -5.53 13.64
CA TYR A 833 17.37 -6.57 12.62
C TYR A 833 16.99 -5.99 11.26
N THR A 834 17.73 -6.33 10.20
CA THR A 834 17.38 -5.99 8.82
C THR A 834 17.33 -7.26 7.97
N PHE A 835 16.20 -7.46 7.30
CA PHE A 835 15.98 -8.56 6.37
C PHE A 835 15.83 -8.03 4.94
N ALA A 836 16.59 -8.57 3.98
CA ALA A 836 16.55 -8.13 2.61
C ALA A 836 16.28 -9.28 1.64
N THR A 837 15.45 -9.01 0.64
CA THR A 837 15.23 -9.95 -0.46
C THR A 837 15.98 -9.53 -1.71
N LEU A 838 16.07 -8.21 -1.98
CA LEU A 838 16.76 -7.64 -3.13
C LEU A 838 16.39 -8.31 -4.47
N HIS A 839 15.12 -8.59 -4.79
CA HIS A 839 14.77 -9.11 -6.13
C HIS A 839 14.96 -8.04 -7.22
N VAL A 840 15.02 -8.42 -8.50
CA VAL A 840 14.95 -7.43 -9.59
C VAL A 840 13.48 -7.00 -9.72
N VAL A 841 13.22 -5.68 -9.74
CA VAL A 841 11.85 -5.11 -9.80
C VAL A 841 11.30 -5.23 -11.23
N GLY A 842 10.11 -5.82 -11.38
CA GLY A 842 9.32 -5.73 -12.62
C GLY A 842 8.37 -4.51 -12.61
N ASP A 843 7.66 -4.28 -13.71
CA ASP A 843 6.76 -3.12 -13.93
C ASP A 843 5.56 -2.99 -12.96
N GLU A 844 5.35 -3.99 -12.09
CA GLU A 844 4.22 -4.00 -11.18
C GLU A 844 4.46 -3.14 -9.92
N SER A 845 3.38 -2.61 -9.36
CA SER A 845 3.35 -1.79 -8.14
C SER A 845 3.76 -2.53 -6.85
N ARG A 846 4.34 -3.74 -6.93
CA ARG A 846 4.80 -4.53 -5.78
C ARG A 846 6.32 -4.34 -5.60
N PRO A 847 6.79 -3.67 -4.53
CA PRO A 847 8.22 -3.51 -4.28
C PRO A 847 8.80 -4.85 -3.81
N GLN A 848 9.54 -5.56 -4.68
CA GLN A 848 10.25 -6.78 -4.27
C GLN A 848 11.77 -6.60 -4.15
N SER A 849 12.30 -5.39 -4.33
CA SER A 849 13.71 -5.07 -4.07
C SER A 849 13.84 -4.05 -2.97
N GLY A 850 14.52 -4.45 -1.90
CA GLY A 850 14.66 -3.64 -0.70
C GLY A 850 15.03 -4.49 0.51
N PHE A 851 15.03 -3.82 1.65
CA PHE A 851 15.17 -4.44 2.96
C PHE A 851 14.13 -3.88 3.94
N CYS A 852 13.68 -4.73 4.84
CA CYS A 852 12.82 -4.39 5.95
C CYS A 852 13.68 -4.32 7.21
N THR A 853 13.68 -3.19 7.89
CA THR A 853 14.40 -3.01 9.16
C THR A 853 13.40 -2.91 10.31
N TYR A 854 13.68 -3.66 11.37
CA TYR A 854 12.95 -3.60 12.64
C TYR A 854 13.71 -2.71 13.61
N PHE A 855 13.00 -1.77 14.21
CA PHE A 855 13.51 -0.75 15.12
C PHE A 855 12.93 -0.95 16.50
N PHE A 856 13.79 -0.98 17.52
CA PHE A 856 13.40 -0.97 18.92
C PHE A 856 13.24 0.47 19.42
N ASP A 857 12.10 0.76 20.01
CA ASP A 857 11.80 2.08 20.59
C ASP A 857 12.41 2.20 22.00
N SER A 858 13.41 3.07 22.13
CA SER A 858 14.30 3.15 23.31
C SER A 858 14.14 4.42 24.15
N GLU A 859 13.30 5.38 23.74
CA GLU A 859 13.16 6.68 24.43
C GLU A 859 12.25 6.63 25.67
N HIS A 860 11.33 5.68 25.75
CA HIS A 860 10.38 5.61 26.86
C HIS A 860 11.02 4.95 28.09
N ARG A 861 11.42 5.79 29.05
CA ARG A 861 11.99 5.37 30.35
C ARG A 861 10.90 4.85 31.28
N ILE A 862 10.61 3.58 31.15
CA ILE A 862 9.68 2.86 32.03
C ILE A 862 10.15 2.98 33.49
N ALA A 863 9.22 3.15 34.44
CA ALA A 863 9.52 3.31 35.86
C ALA A 863 10.32 2.13 36.46
N ASN A 864 10.08 0.91 35.97
CA ASN A 864 10.82 -0.29 36.38
C ASN A 864 12.16 -0.41 35.64
N PHE A 865 13.20 0.22 36.20
CA PHE A 865 14.55 0.26 35.61
C PHE A 865 15.16 -1.13 35.37
N GLY A 866 14.96 -2.09 36.28
CA GLY A 866 15.55 -3.43 36.16
C GLY A 866 14.97 -4.24 35.00
N LEU A 867 13.64 -4.21 34.85
CA LEU A 867 12.95 -4.84 33.74
C LEU A 867 13.29 -4.16 32.41
N GLN A 868 13.35 -2.82 32.41
CA GLN A 868 13.73 -2.02 31.25
C GLN A 868 15.13 -2.38 30.76
N GLU A 869 16.13 -2.43 31.64
CA GLU A 869 17.50 -2.75 31.23
C GLU A 869 17.65 -4.21 30.79
N SER A 870 16.96 -5.14 31.46
CA SER A 870 16.92 -6.53 31.02
C SER A 870 16.31 -6.67 29.62
N THR A 871 15.22 -5.96 29.35
CA THR A 871 14.57 -5.90 28.03
C THR A 871 15.52 -5.35 26.98
N ARG A 872 16.19 -4.23 27.28
CA ARG A 872 17.17 -3.60 26.39
C ARG A 872 18.36 -4.53 26.12
N ALA A 873 18.88 -5.20 27.14
CA ALA A 873 19.98 -6.16 26.98
C ALA A 873 19.57 -7.36 26.11
N ASN A 874 18.37 -7.90 26.33
CA ASN A 874 17.81 -9.02 25.56
C ASN A 874 17.66 -8.71 24.07
N ILE A 875 17.15 -7.53 23.71
CA ILE A 875 16.91 -7.20 22.29
C ILE A 875 18.18 -6.76 21.55
N LEU A 876 19.10 -6.10 22.25
CA LEU A 876 20.38 -5.67 21.69
C LEU A 876 21.45 -6.78 21.72
N GLY A 877 21.26 -7.82 22.53
CA GLY A 877 22.16 -8.97 22.62
C GLY A 877 23.46 -8.65 23.36
N THR A 878 23.39 -7.79 24.38
CA THR A 878 24.58 -7.43 25.16
C THR A 878 24.87 -8.48 26.23
N ASN A 879 26.14 -8.85 26.42
CA ASN A 879 26.61 -9.84 27.41
C ASN A 879 25.95 -11.22 27.20
N GLU A 880 25.48 -11.87 28.27
CA GLU A 880 24.84 -13.20 28.24
C GLU A 880 23.49 -13.22 27.49
N ALA A 881 22.97 -12.05 27.10
CA ALA A 881 21.66 -11.91 26.47
C ALA A 881 21.64 -12.23 24.96
N ASP A 882 22.81 -12.49 24.33
CA ASP A 882 22.89 -12.82 22.90
C ASP A 882 22.08 -14.08 22.54
N ALA A 883 22.07 -15.09 23.41
CA ALA A 883 21.27 -16.29 23.19
C ALA A 883 19.76 -16.01 23.17
N LYS A 884 19.28 -15.02 23.94
CA LYS A 884 17.87 -14.59 23.90
C LYS A 884 17.60 -13.79 22.63
N ARG A 885 18.52 -12.91 22.25
CA ARG A 885 18.44 -12.14 21.00
C ARG A 885 18.30 -13.05 19.77
N ARG A 886 19.10 -14.11 19.68
CA ARG A 886 19.03 -15.07 18.56
C ARG A 886 17.63 -15.67 18.42
N SER A 887 16.95 -16.02 19.53
CA SER A 887 15.55 -16.47 19.49
C SER A 887 14.59 -15.39 18.99
N LEU A 888 14.74 -14.13 19.40
CA LEU A 888 13.87 -13.04 18.95
C LEU A 888 14.05 -12.75 17.45
N VAL A 889 15.29 -12.73 16.96
CA VAL A 889 15.61 -12.47 15.55
C VAL A 889 15.18 -13.63 14.65
N SER A 890 15.39 -14.88 15.06
CA SER A 890 14.97 -16.04 14.26
C SER A 890 13.45 -16.09 14.07
N VAL A 891 12.66 -15.65 15.05
CA VAL A 891 11.21 -15.51 14.92
C VAL A 891 10.83 -14.42 13.91
N LEU A 892 11.46 -13.23 13.97
CA LEU A 892 11.24 -12.18 12.97
C LEU A 892 11.61 -12.66 11.55
N ARG A 893 12.75 -13.38 11.40
CA ARG A 893 13.17 -14.01 10.15
C ARG A 893 12.12 -15.01 9.65
N ALA A 894 11.65 -15.91 10.51
CA ALA A 894 10.72 -16.96 10.14
C ALA A 894 9.38 -16.40 9.64
N ILE A 895 8.92 -15.25 10.15
CA ILE A 895 7.71 -14.57 9.66
C ILE A 895 7.83 -14.19 8.16
N HIS A 896 9.00 -13.74 7.70
CA HIS A 896 9.22 -13.44 6.26
C HIS A 896 9.11 -14.68 5.36
N PHE A 897 9.41 -15.86 5.87
CA PHE A 897 9.24 -17.12 5.13
C PHE A 897 7.81 -17.66 5.24
N MET A 898 7.19 -17.52 6.41
CA MET A 898 5.83 -17.94 6.69
C MET A 898 4.82 -17.22 5.79
N GLU A 899 4.92 -15.89 5.70
CA GLU A 899 3.99 -15.05 4.92
C GLU A 899 4.31 -15.04 3.40
N SER A 900 5.38 -15.71 2.96
CA SER A 900 5.75 -15.74 1.55
C SER A 900 4.75 -16.53 0.71
N GLU A 901 4.18 -15.89 -0.31
CA GLU A 901 3.30 -16.51 -1.31
C GLU A 901 4.07 -17.02 -2.54
N LYS A 902 5.39 -16.86 -2.56
CA LYS A 902 6.21 -17.16 -3.73
C LYS A 902 6.39 -18.66 -3.93
N PRO A 903 6.38 -19.15 -5.18
CA PRO A 903 6.84 -20.51 -5.46
C PRO A 903 8.31 -20.64 -5.05
N SER A 904 8.69 -21.84 -4.63
CA SER A 904 10.10 -22.17 -4.42
C SER A 904 10.85 -22.18 -5.77
N ASP A 905 12.14 -21.85 -5.71
CA ASP A 905 13.03 -21.79 -6.87
C ASP A 905 14.20 -22.74 -6.64
N LYS A 906 14.48 -23.65 -7.59
CA LYS A 906 15.59 -24.62 -7.49
C LYS A 906 15.67 -25.33 -6.11
N ASN A 907 14.52 -25.78 -5.58
CA ASN A 907 14.39 -26.46 -4.28
C ASN A 907 14.78 -25.63 -3.04
N ARG A 908 14.72 -24.29 -3.10
CA ARG A 908 14.90 -23.42 -1.91
C ARG A 908 13.66 -22.60 -1.59
N LEU A 909 13.47 -22.30 -0.31
CA LEU A 909 12.36 -21.48 0.14
C LEU A 909 12.67 -20.00 -0.10
N LEU A 910 11.75 -19.27 -0.74
CA LEU A 910 11.90 -17.84 -1.00
C LEU A 910 11.03 -17.02 -0.03
N PRO A 911 11.56 -15.95 0.57
CA PRO A 911 10.82 -15.10 1.51
C PRO A 911 10.12 -13.91 0.84
N VAL A 912 9.23 -13.26 1.59
CA VAL A 912 8.63 -11.95 1.26
C VAL A 912 9.38 -10.81 1.97
N LEU A 913 9.42 -9.64 1.32
CA LEU A 913 10.09 -8.46 1.89
C LEU A 913 9.29 -7.84 3.03
N ASP A 914 7.98 -7.65 2.84
CA ASP A 914 7.06 -7.15 3.86
C ASP A 914 6.04 -8.25 4.19
N PRO A 915 6.11 -8.87 5.39
CA PRO A 915 5.18 -9.92 5.79
C PRO A 915 3.87 -9.37 6.39
N PHE A 916 3.69 -8.05 6.49
CA PHE A 916 2.54 -7.42 7.14
C PHE A 916 1.69 -6.58 6.18
N ASP A 917 1.57 -7.00 4.91
CA ASP A 917 0.74 -6.34 3.89
C ASP A 917 -0.73 -6.17 4.33
N TRP A 918 -1.23 -7.08 5.19
CA TRP A 918 -2.57 -6.98 5.78
C TRP A 918 -2.78 -5.73 6.66
N ALA A 919 -1.70 -5.16 7.19
CA ALA A 919 -1.71 -3.95 8.00
C ALA A 919 -1.73 -2.67 7.15
N THR A 920 -1.31 -2.70 5.89
CA THR A 920 -1.21 -1.52 5.00
C THR A 920 -1.70 -1.81 3.56
N PRO A 921 -2.94 -2.27 3.38
CA PRO A 921 -3.53 -2.54 2.08
C PRO A 921 -3.53 -1.27 1.25
N THR A 922 -3.14 -1.43 -0.01
CA THR A 922 -2.99 -0.31 -0.96
C THR A 922 -4.30 0.04 -1.69
N ARG A 923 -5.38 -0.71 -1.45
CA ARG A 923 -6.69 -0.54 -2.09
C ARG A 923 -7.83 -0.61 -1.05
N THR A 924 -8.88 0.17 -1.30
CA THR A 924 -10.12 0.19 -0.49
C THR A 924 -10.72 -1.21 -0.32
N ALA A 925 -10.94 -1.93 -1.42
CA ALA A 925 -11.48 -3.31 -1.35
C ALA A 925 -10.54 -4.30 -0.65
N ALA A 926 -9.21 -4.14 -0.76
CA ALA A 926 -8.25 -4.97 -0.01
C ALA A 926 -8.28 -4.68 1.51
N ALA A 927 -8.76 -3.50 1.91
CA ALA A 927 -9.03 -3.21 3.32
C ALA A 927 -10.33 -3.89 3.82
N GLY A 928 -11.17 -4.41 2.93
CA GLY A 928 -12.53 -4.86 3.22
C GLY A 928 -13.58 -3.75 3.11
N GLU A 929 -13.24 -2.62 2.47
CA GLU A 929 -14.13 -1.47 2.33
C GLU A 929 -14.75 -1.43 0.92
N LEU A 930 -16.03 -1.06 0.83
CA LEU A 930 -16.78 -1.00 -0.42
C LEU A 930 -17.33 0.42 -0.67
N GLU A 931 -17.10 0.99 -1.86
CA GLU A 931 -17.77 2.23 -2.27
C GLU A 931 -19.25 1.93 -2.56
N VAL A 932 -20.14 2.43 -1.69
CA VAL A 932 -21.59 2.18 -1.76
C VAL A 932 -22.38 3.36 -2.31
N VAL A 933 -21.85 4.58 -2.18
CA VAL A 933 -22.46 5.80 -2.72
C VAL A 933 -21.40 6.62 -3.43
N SER A 934 -21.72 7.07 -4.64
CA SER A 934 -20.87 7.97 -5.42
C SER A 934 -21.69 9.10 -6.03
N ARG A 935 -21.29 10.34 -5.77
CA ARG A 935 -21.94 11.57 -6.27
C ARG A 935 -20.94 12.45 -7.02
N ARG A 936 -21.45 13.41 -7.79
CA ARG A 936 -20.63 14.39 -8.51
C ARG A 936 -19.66 15.11 -7.57
N GLY A 937 -18.49 15.46 -8.09
CA GLY A 937 -17.47 16.18 -7.33
C GLY A 937 -16.71 15.33 -6.31
N GLY A 938 -16.63 14.01 -6.53
CA GLY A 938 -15.78 13.11 -5.73
C GLY A 938 -16.32 12.80 -4.33
N ARG A 939 -17.61 13.02 -4.08
CA ARG A 939 -18.27 12.77 -2.80
C ARG A 939 -18.65 11.29 -2.71
N THR A 940 -18.00 10.53 -1.84
CA THR A 940 -18.20 9.07 -1.76
C THR A 940 -18.44 8.58 -0.34
N ILE A 941 -19.26 7.54 -0.19
CA ILE A 941 -19.45 6.83 1.08
C ILE A 941 -18.90 5.42 0.93
N LEU A 942 -18.02 5.02 1.85
CA LEU A 942 -17.44 3.69 1.93
C LEU A 942 -18.06 2.91 3.10
N LEU A 943 -18.53 1.70 2.82
CA LEU A 943 -18.99 0.74 3.83
C LEU A 943 -17.82 -0.11 4.30
N SER A 944 -17.54 -0.10 5.61
CA SER A 944 -16.52 -0.91 6.27
C SER A 944 -17.11 -2.26 6.69
N LEU A 945 -16.93 -3.29 5.86
CA LEU A 945 -17.39 -4.65 6.18
C LEU A 945 -16.66 -5.25 7.40
N PRO A 946 -15.34 -5.02 7.64
CA PRO A 946 -14.68 -5.49 8.85
C PRO A 946 -15.30 -4.92 10.13
N ALA A 947 -15.71 -3.65 10.13
CA ALA A 947 -16.34 -3.03 11.29
C ALA A 947 -17.77 -3.55 11.51
N LEU A 948 -18.49 -3.82 10.41
CA LEU A 948 -19.80 -4.47 10.48
C LEU A 948 -19.69 -5.88 11.06
N LEU A 949 -18.77 -6.71 10.54
CA LEU A 949 -18.57 -8.08 11.04
C LEU A 949 -18.04 -8.09 12.47
N TRP A 950 -17.27 -7.09 12.89
CA TRP A 950 -16.86 -6.95 14.29
C TRP A 950 -18.07 -6.90 15.25
N ASN A 951 -19.13 -6.15 14.92
CA ASN A 951 -20.35 -6.12 15.73
C ASN A 951 -21.00 -7.50 15.86
N VAL A 952 -20.98 -8.30 14.79
CA VAL A 952 -21.48 -9.69 14.79
C VAL A 952 -20.58 -10.57 15.66
N THR A 953 -19.27 -10.54 15.44
CA THR A 953 -18.28 -11.29 16.22
C THR A 953 -18.39 -11.00 17.71
N ARG A 954 -18.55 -9.72 18.08
CA ARG A 954 -18.72 -9.28 19.47
C ARG A 954 -19.90 -9.99 20.14
N VAL A 955 -21.05 -10.05 19.47
CA VAL A 955 -22.25 -10.73 19.98
C VAL A 955 -22.03 -12.23 20.10
N LEU A 956 -21.51 -12.89 19.05
CA LEU A 956 -21.29 -14.33 19.05
C LEU A 956 -20.35 -14.79 20.18
N HIS A 957 -19.38 -13.95 20.54
CA HIS A 957 -18.45 -14.20 21.65
C HIS A 957 -18.93 -13.67 23.00
N LYS A 958 -20.13 -13.09 23.08
CA LYS A 958 -20.73 -12.48 24.29
C LYS A 958 -19.82 -11.46 24.95
N GLU A 959 -19.10 -10.68 24.15
CA GLU A 959 -18.29 -9.58 24.65
C GLU A 959 -19.22 -8.46 25.16
N LYS A 960 -18.92 -7.93 26.35
CA LYS A 960 -19.68 -6.81 26.91
C LYS A 960 -19.49 -5.58 26.00
N VAL A 961 -20.59 -4.88 25.72
CA VAL A 961 -20.54 -3.50 25.21
C VAL A 961 -19.90 -2.68 26.32
N GLY A 962 -18.87 -1.90 26.01
CA GLY A 962 -18.12 -1.15 27.01
C GLY A 962 -19.04 -0.40 27.96
N ASP A 963 -18.92 -0.72 29.24
CA ASP A 963 -18.98 0.19 30.39
C ASP A 963 -18.36 -0.52 31.60
N GLU A 964 -17.46 0.22 32.26
CA GLU A 964 -16.57 -0.08 33.40
C GLU A 964 -15.22 -0.78 33.13
#